data_AF-A0A3D2GRI8-F1
#
_entry.id   AF-A0A3D2GRI8-F1
#
_cell.length_a   1.000
_cell.length_b   1.000
_cell.length_c   1.000
_cell.angle_alpha   90.00
_cell.angle_beta   90.00
_cell.angle_gamma   90.00
#
_symmetry.space_group_name_H-M   'P 1'
#
loop_
_entity.id
_entity.type
_entity.pdbx_description
1 polymer ?
#
loop_
_entity_poly.entity_id
_entity_poly.type
_entity_poly.pdbx_seq_one_letter_code
_entity_poly.pdbx_strand_id
1 'polypeptide(L)'
;MVDEHHNIPETAADTPSDDGTGENYVTPRYLGLRRFWHGCRRPLILCLEGAAMLTGLLVILVIALTWRLSSGPITLDFLTDEIELAVNQAVAPLRVDIEAAAIRWDNDEGWLRLAGRQVKLRREDGRLVGRVPQMDVAFSVPNLLRGRMVVKQATLQRPFIRLTRKLDGEFDVDFTEADAPLSEALAPAEGASTTDDTLNYLLTTLTPDEQGEIPSGLESLSINDARFLFIDRKMGHIIRFDEMSLSVLATEVGLGILGSTRLYASGGRTLLRASGRFDVAAETSDITTSLRIFDADAEALAEIAGAAIPEEVQGLLDSEATVEASYDNDRRTLSLSHVSGQLGDSRFDMNGSLYRVGALWQGSFVTGISRIDVPAVLATIPESVDVGALNWSRENILNGTVENLKIYATGQVSAADVTDWEITDLFGDFGLSDMAVRYQWALPPATDVIGKGRFDRQAVIIDLSEGKIDAVRADNVQVVIDSFDAEFPALVVTGHAVGPFREIMTAMNHPRFGYADYLGLKLDEVKGSVDANMRFALPLKPSLPAEEVEADIRGQLTDVATNPLFAGLPIRDADLSAVVNGDGVVARGTLEAGGIPLSINWHQYFDKDAEVATALDFQGNMSDEHLAALGIKTAPYLTGIIGVDGRVVDYNGGNTDIQATATLDKAQLAIPQLNFAPEPAPGSLLVTVSI
;
A
#
# COMPACT_ATOMS: atom_id res chain seq x y z
N MET A 1 61.62 -21.27 -15.05
CA MET A 1 62.69 -20.31 -14.74
C MET A 1 62.99 -20.51 -13.27
N VAL A 2 64.19 -21.02 -12.97
CA VAL A 2 64.84 -21.14 -11.63
C VAL A 2 64.19 -22.16 -10.69
N ASP A 3 64.86 -23.05 -9.97
CA ASP A 3 66.16 -23.77 -9.95
C ASP A 3 65.94 -24.82 -8.82
N GLU A 4 66.17 -26.12 -8.99
CA GLU A 4 67.45 -26.81 -8.71
C GLU A 4 68.10 -26.41 -7.37
N HIS A 5 68.40 -27.30 -6.41
CA HIS A 5 69.47 -28.29 -6.52
C HIS A 5 69.58 -29.24 -5.29
N HIS A 6 69.98 -30.49 -5.58
CA HIS A 6 70.88 -31.39 -4.83
C HIS A 6 70.36 -32.08 -3.54
N ASN A 7 70.59 -33.38 -3.27
CA ASN A 7 71.61 -34.32 -3.75
C ASN A 7 71.12 -35.79 -3.53
N ILE A 8 71.58 -36.73 -4.37
CA ILE A 8 71.33 -38.20 -4.35
C ILE A 8 72.65 -38.93 -3.98
N PRO A 9 72.87 -40.27 -4.14
CA PRO A 9 72.18 -41.54 -3.78
C PRO A 9 73.09 -42.38 -2.81
N GLU A 10 72.94 -43.67 -2.49
CA GLU A 10 73.05 -44.91 -3.29
C GLU A 10 73.28 -46.05 -2.26
N THR A 11 72.73 -47.27 -2.32
CA THR A 11 73.18 -48.38 -3.16
C THR A 11 72.35 -49.63 -2.85
N ALA A 12 72.05 -50.40 -3.89
CA ALA A 12 71.47 -51.73 -3.81
C ALA A 12 72.54 -52.83 -3.75
N ALA A 13 72.15 -53.91 -3.08
CA ALA A 13 72.67 -55.27 -3.02
C ALA A 13 73.62 -55.78 -4.11
N ASP A 14 74.62 -56.55 -3.67
CA ASP A 14 75.16 -57.70 -4.39
C ASP A 14 75.69 -58.79 -3.41
N THR A 15 75.09 -59.99 -3.48
CA THR A 15 75.59 -61.40 -3.37
C THR A 15 76.80 -61.82 -2.46
N PRO A 16 77.19 -63.12 -2.29
CA PRO A 16 76.50 -64.43 -2.08
C PRO A 16 77.25 -65.38 -1.05
N SER A 17 77.03 -66.72 -1.14
CA SER A 17 77.75 -67.91 -0.55
C SER A 17 77.41 -68.28 0.89
N ASP A 18 77.02 -69.50 1.30
CA ASP A 18 77.20 -70.92 0.90
C ASP A 18 78.60 -71.52 1.04
N ASP A 19 78.88 -72.04 2.24
CA ASP A 19 79.59 -73.28 2.60
C ASP A 19 79.82 -73.27 4.13
N GLY A 20 79.86 -74.35 4.92
CA GLY A 20 79.87 -75.78 4.70
C GLY A 20 80.67 -76.41 5.85
N THR A 21 80.17 -77.54 6.38
CA THR A 21 80.86 -78.55 7.25
C THR A 21 80.91 -78.27 8.77
N GLY A 22 80.63 -79.24 9.66
CA GLY A 22 80.27 -80.65 9.46
C GLY A 22 79.99 -81.40 10.78
N GLU A 23 79.43 -82.60 10.60
CA GLU A 23 79.49 -83.79 11.46
C GLU A 23 78.73 -83.77 12.83
N ASN A 24 78.01 -84.80 13.30
CA ASN A 24 77.98 -86.22 12.96
C ASN A 24 76.79 -86.97 13.66
N TYR A 25 76.36 -88.10 13.06
CA TYR A 25 75.68 -89.29 13.63
C TYR A 25 74.14 -89.43 13.86
N VAL A 26 73.61 -90.46 13.15
CA VAL A 26 72.56 -91.46 13.52
C VAL A 26 71.08 -91.19 13.16
N THR A 27 70.57 -92.02 12.24
CA THR A 27 69.13 -92.32 12.00
C THR A 27 68.63 -93.32 13.05
N PRO A 28 67.35 -93.34 13.49
CA PRO A 28 66.23 -93.72 12.61
C PRO A 28 64.82 -93.12 12.89
N ARG A 29 63.98 -93.20 11.85
CA ARG A 29 62.49 -93.33 11.82
C ARG A 29 61.70 -92.71 12.98
N TYR A 30 60.82 -91.73 12.70
CA TYR A 30 59.41 -91.78 13.17
C TYR A 30 58.43 -91.06 12.23
N LEU A 31 57.37 -91.81 11.97
CA LEU A 31 56.21 -91.57 11.13
C LEU A 31 55.25 -90.52 11.77
N GLY A 32 55.70 -89.28 12.00
CA GLY A 32 54.97 -88.31 12.86
C GLY A 32 54.45 -87.02 12.20
N LEU A 33 55.19 -86.40 11.27
CA LEU A 33 54.92 -85.01 10.88
C LEU A 33 53.82 -84.78 9.82
N ARG A 34 53.42 -85.82 9.06
CA ARG A 34 52.27 -85.71 8.15
C ARG A 34 50.91 -85.71 8.88
N ARG A 35 50.85 -86.24 10.11
CA ARG A 35 49.62 -86.21 10.93
C ARG A 35 49.37 -84.87 11.61
N PHE A 36 50.42 -84.07 11.86
CA PHE A 36 50.29 -82.77 12.53
C PHE A 36 49.70 -81.70 11.60
N TRP A 37 50.13 -81.64 10.33
CA TRP A 37 49.53 -80.74 9.33
C TRP A 37 48.10 -81.12 8.92
N HIS A 38 47.74 -82.41 8.91
CA HIS A 38 46.35 -82.84 8.72
C HIS A 38 45.47 -82.65 9.98
N GLY A 39 46.08 -82.59 11.17
CA GLY A 39 45.39 -82.35 12.44
C GLY A 39 44.91 -80.92 12.64
N CYS A 40 45.65 -79.92 12.11
CA CYS A 40 45.25 -78.50 12.20
C CYS A 40 44.49 -77.98 10.96
N ARG A 41 44.60 -78.64 9.79
CA ARG A 41 43.90 -78.21 8.57
C ARG A 41 42.39 -78.40 8.64
N ARG A 42 41.92 -79.48 9.29
CA ARG A 42 40.49 -79.75 9.52
C ARG A 42 39.83 -78.74 10.47
N PRO A 43 40.36 -78.43 11.67
CA PRO A 43 39.77 -77.41 12.52
C PRO A 43 39.87 -76.01 11.91
N LEU A 44 40.95 -75.67 11.17
CA LEU A 44 41.04 -74.38 10.48
C LEU A 44 39.98 -74.24 9.36
N ILE A 45 39.78 -75.28 8.54
CA ILE A 45 38.74 -75.30 7.50
C ILE A 45 37.35 -75.26 8.14
N LEU A 46 37.11 -76.02 9.21
CA LEU A 46 35.83 -75.98 9.94
C LEU A 46 35.58 -74.63 10.62
N CYS A 47 36.60 -73.95 11.12
CA CYS A 47 36.48 -72.58 11.64
C CYS A 47 36.20 -71.57 10.52
N LEU A 48 36.83 -71.72 9.34
CA LEU A 48 36.59 -70.84 8.18
C LEU A 48 35.22 -71.10 7.53
N GLU A 49 34.79 -72.35 7.42
CA GLU A 49 33.44 -72.75 6.98
C GLU A 49 32.39 -72.29 7.99
N GLY A 50 32.66 -72.45 9.29
CA GLY A 50 31.83 -71.93 10.36
C GLY A 50 31.72 -70.41 10.32
N ALA A 51 32.84 -69.70 10.11
CA ALA A 51 32.85 -68.25 9.93
C ALA A 51 32.10 -67.83 8.67
N ALA A 52 32.30 -68.50 7.53
CA ALA A 52 31.60 -68.21 6.29
C ALA A 52 30.08 -68.49 6.38
N MET A 53 29.67 -69.55 7.09
CA MET A 53 28.26 -69.82 7.39
C MET A 53 27.67 -68.76 8.33
N LEU A 54 28.42 -68.31 9.33
CA LEU A 54 28.02 -67.22 10.21
C LEU A 54 27.88 -65.90 9.45
N THR A 55 28.82 -65.56 8.57
CA THR A 55 28.76 -64.37 7.72
C THR A 55 27.61 -64.48 6.73
N GLY A 56 27.41 -65.63 6.08
CA GLY A 56 26.28 -65.87 5.18
C GLY A 56 24.93 -65.77 5.88
N LEU A 57 24.81 -66.34 7.09
CA LEU A 57 23.62 -66.22 7.93
C LEU A 57 23.36 -64.78 8.35
N LEU A 58 24.41 -64.03 8.72
CA LEU A 58 24.32 -62.62 9.06
C LEU A 58 23.85 -61.80 7.86
N VAL A 59 24.38 -62.05 6.66
CA VAL A 59 23.95 -61.38 5.42
C VAL A 59 22.48 -61.67 5.12
N ILE A 60 22.03 -62.92 5.25
CA ILE A 60 20.62 -63.29 5.08
C ILE A 60 19.74 -62.60 6.12
N LEU A 61 20.16 -62.56 7.38
CA LEU A 61 19.47 -61.84 8.45
C LEU A 61 19.37 -60.34 8.17
N VAL A 62 20.45 -59.71 7.70
CA VAL A 62 20.45 -58.30 7.32
C VAL A 62 19.51 -58.07 6.14
N ILE A 63 19.56 -58.88 5.09
CA ILE A 63 18.64 -58.78 3.94
C ILE A 63 17.18 -58.96 4.38
N ALA A 64 16.90 -59.95 5.23
CA ALA A 64 15.55 -60.20 5.76
C ALA A 64 15.08 -59.07 6.67
N LEU A 65 15.96 -58.49 7.48
CA LEU A 65 15.68 -57.34 8.34
C LEU A 65 15.42 -56.09 7.51
N THR A 66 16.24 -55.81 6.51
CA THR A 66 16.04 -54.70 5.56
C THR A 66 14.72 -54.86 4.82
N TRP A 67 14.40 -56.07 4.34
CA TRP A 67 13.11 -56.33 3.68
C TRP A 67 11.92 -56.24 4.64
N ARG A 68 12.08 -56.67 5.89
CA ARG A 68 11.03 -56.56 6.91
C ARG A 68 10.77 -55.12 7.29
N LEU A 69 11.84 -54.34 7.50
CA LEU A 69 11.77 -52.90 7.80
C LEU A 69 11.19 -52.09 6.64
N SER A 70 11.41 -52.50 5.38
CA SER A 70 10.78 -51.86 4.22
C SER A 70 9.29 -52.20 4.07
N SER A 71 8.81 -53.26 4.74
CA SER A 71 7.41 -53.71 4.70
C SER A 71 6.52 -53.09 5.80
N GLY A 72 7.08 -52.35 6.76
CA GLY A 72 6.35 -51.66 7.83
C GLY A 72 7.14 -51.53 9.14
N PRO A 73 6.62 -50.78 10.14
CA PRO A 73 7.29 -50.57 11.42
C PRO A 73 7.47 -51.87 12.21
N ILE A 74 8.61 -52.02 12.88
CA ILE A 74 8.88 -53.12 13.81
C ILE A 74 8.76 -52.55 15.23
N THR A 75 7.81 -53.05 16.02
CA THR A 75 7.71 -52.66 17.43
C THR A 75 8.89 -53.22 18.22
N LEU A 76 9.43 -52.38 19.10
CA LEU A 76 10.56 -52.67 19.97
C LEU A 76 10.10 -52.70 21.43
N ASP A 77 8.91 -53.23 21.68
CA ASP A 77 8.32 -53.31 23.03
C ASP A 77 9.26 -54.05 24.00
N PHE A 78 10.04 -55.01 23.49
CA PHE A 78 11.03 -55.78 24.27
C PHE A 78 12.36 -55.06 24.54
N LEU A 79 12.64 -53.94 23.86
CA LEU A 79 13.85 -53.11 24.05
C LEU A 79 13.53 -51.71 24.58
N THR A 80 12.27 -51.44 24.93
CA THR A 80 11.86 -50.09 25.27
C THR A 80 12.61 -49.59 26.51
N ASP A 81 12.81 -50.43 27.53
CA ASP A 81 13.56 -50.10 28.74
C ASP A 81 15.06 -49.85 28.45
N GLU A 82 15.68 -50.64 27.57
CA GLU A 82 17.08 -50.47 27.18
C GLU A 82 17.30 -49.22 26.33
N ILE A 83 16.35 -48.93 25.42
CA ILE A 83 16.35 -47.70 24.62
C ILE A 83 16.17 -46.50 25.54
N GLU A 84 15.25 -46.57 26.48
CA GLU A 84 15.03 -45.53 27.49
C GLU A 84 16.30 -45.27 28.30
N LEU A 85 16.97 -46.33 28.78
CA LEU A 85 18.24 -46.21 29.51
C LEU A 85 19.34 -45.56 28.65
N ALA A 86 19.47 -45.98 27.39
CA ALA A 86 20.47 -45.45 26.47
C ALA A 86 20.22 -43.97 26.14
N VAL A 87 18.95 -43.59 25.93
CA VAL A 87 18.55 -42.20 25.71
C VAL A 87 18.82 -41.37 26.96
N ASN A 88 18.45 -41.85 28.14
CA ASN A 88 18.64 -41.15 29.42
C ASN A 88 20.11 -40.90 29.79
N GLN A 89 21.02 -41.73 29.30
CA GLN A 89 22.47 -41.46 29.43
C GLN A 89 22.95 -40.35 28.50
N ALA A 90 22.26 -40.11 27.38
CA ALA A 90 22.64 -39.14 26.37
C ALA A 90 22.00 -37.74 26.56
N VAL A 91 20.82 -37.65 27.20
CA VAL A 91 20.07 -36.38 27.35
C VAL A 91 20.14 -35.74 28.75
N ALA A 92 21.09 -36.15 29.60
CA ALA A 92 21.30 -35.53 30.91
C ALA A 92 21.48 -33.99 30.78
N PRO A 93 20.83 -33.15 31.62
CA PRO A 93 20.15 -33.49 32.88
C PRO A 93 18.66 -33.86 32.76
N LEU A 94 18.12 -34.02 31.54
CA LEU A 94 16.74 -34.46 31.32
C LEU A 94 16.65 -35.99 31.29
N ARG A 95 15.51 -36.51 31.73
CA ARG A 95 15.08 -37.90 31.58
C ARG A 95 13.89 -37.98 30.62
N VAL A 96 13.86 -39.02 29.82
CA VAL A 96 12.85 -39.36 28.85
C VAL A 96 12.24 -40.68 29.31
N ASP A 97 10.92 -40.73 29.46
CA ASP A 97 10.16 -41.97 29.60
C ASP A 97 9.47 -42.27 28.27
N ILE A 98 9.54 -43.51 27.78
CA ILE A 98 8.94 -43.92 26.50
C ILE A 98 7.97 -45.08 26.76
N GLU A 99 6.68 -44.92 26.42
CA GLU A 99 5.70 -46.00 26.65
C GLU A 99 5.87 -47.16 25.67
N ALA A 100 6.13 -46.84 24.40
CA ALA A 100 6.40 -47.83 23.37
C ALA A 100 7.33 -47.25 22.32
N ALA A 101 8.28 -48.07 21.86
CA ALA A 101 9.18 -47.74 20.77
C ALA A 101 8.91 -48.62 19.55
N ALA A 102 9.06 -48.05 18.36
CA ALA A 102 9.06 -48.80 17.11
C ALA A 102 10.16 -48.27 16.20
N ILE A 103 10.70 -49.12 15.35
CA ILE A 103 11.72 -48.74 14.37
C ILE A 103 11.17 -48.89 12.97
N ARG A 104 11.45 -47.90 12.12
CA ARG A 104 11.08 -47.91 10.71
C ARG A 104 12.27 -47.51 9.86
N TRP A 105 12.33 -48.09 8.66
CA TRP A 105 13.29 -47.65 7.65
C TRP A 105 12.62 -46.60 6.77
N ASP A 106 13.28 -45.47 6.58
CA ASP A 106 12.86 -44.47 5.61
C ASP A 106 13.47 -44.79 4.25
N ASN A 107 12.64 -45.23 3.30
CA ASN A 107 13.10 -45.65 1.98
C ASN A 107 13.60 -44.49 1.11
N ASP A 108 13.17 -43.25 1.41
CA ASP A 108 13.46 -42.08 0.57
C ASP A 108 14.77 -41.40 1.00
N GLU A 109 15.07 -41.37 2.30
CA GLU A 109 16.23 -40.65 2.86
C GLU A 109 17.33 -41.57 3.42
N GLY A 110 17.08 -42.89 3.49
CA GLY A 110 18.06 -43.88 3.95
C GLY A 110 18.36 -43.80 5.46
N TRP A 111 17.49 -43.16 6.23
CA TRP A 111 17.62 -43.05 7.67
C TRP A 111 16.87 -44.15 8.42
N LEU A 112 17.47 -44.57 9.53
CA LEU A 112 16.81 -45.42 10.51
C LEU A 112 16.04 -44.51 11.47
N ARG A 113 14.72 -44.64 11.50
CA ARG A 113 13.84 -43.82 12.35
C ARG A 113 13.32 -44.63 13.53
N LEU A 114 13.46 -44.06 14.72
CA LEU A 114 12.87 -44.55 15.96
C LEU A 114 11.62 -43.71 16.26
N ALA A 115 10.46 -44.34 16.28
CA ALA A 115 9.20 -43.73 16.68
C ALA A 115 8.92 -44.09 18.15
N GLY A 116 8.94 -43.09 19.02
CA GLY A 116 8.49 -43.20 20.41
C GLY A 116 7.04 -42.73 20.55
N ARG A 117 6.22 -43.49 21.28
CA ARG A 117 4.82 -43.16 21.59
C ARG A 117 4.69 -42.77 23.06
N GLN A 118 3.86 -41.76 23.33
CA GLN A 118 3.59 -41.20 24.67
C GLN A 118 4.88 -40.84 25.42
N VAL A 119 5.75 -40.08 24.74
CA VAL A 119 7.06 -39.69 25.28
C VAL A 119 6.87 -38.62 26.34
N LYS A 120 7.44 -38.83 27.52
CA LYS A 120 7.40 -37.89 28.65
C LYS A 120 8.81 -37.41 28.96
N LEU A 121 8.98 -36.10 29.07
CA LEU A 121 10.23 -35.49 29.49
C LEU A 121 10.13 -35.12 30.96
N ARG A 122 11.13 -35.49 31.75
CA ARG A 122 11.25 -35.20 33.19
C ARG A 122 12.62 -34.60 33.49
N ARG A 123 12.70 -33.78 34.53
CA ARG A 123 13.97 -33.32 35.09
C ARG A 123 14.50 -34.36 36.10
N GLU A 124 15.76 -34.25 36.49
CA GLU A 124 16.41 -35.14 37.46
C GLU A 124 15.67 -35.24 38.82
N ASP A 125 14.94 -34.20 39.21
CA ASP A 125 14.08 -34.15 40.40
C ASP A 125 12.73 -34.89 40.25
N GLY A 126 12.47 -35.49 39.08
CA GLY A 126 11.24 -36.21 38.76
C GLY A 126 10.10 -35.31 38.26
N ARG A 127 10.29 -33.99 38.20
CA ARG A 127 9.29 -33.04 37.70
C ARG A 127 9.08 -33.23 36.21
N LEU A 128 7.83 -33.31 35.78
CA LEU A 128 7.49 -33.42 34.36
C LEU A 128 7.76 -32.08 33.66
N VAL A 129 8.50 -32.13 32.57
CA VAL A 129 8.86 -31.01 31.71
C VAL A 129 7.91 -30.94 30.50
N GLY A 130 7.53 -32.08 29.93
CA GLY A 130 6.62 -32.09 28.78
C GLY A 130 6.11 -33.46 28.37
N ARG A 131 5.07 -33.49 27.54
CA ARG A 131 4.51 -34.70 26.95
C ARG A 131 4.38 -34.54 25.45
N VAL A 132 4.84 -35.53 24.69
CA VAL A 132 4.70 -35.59 23.24
C VAL A 132 4.00 -36.91 22.87
N PRO A 133 2.79 -36.86 22.28
CA PRO A 133 2.03 -38.07 21.94
C PRO A 133 2.80 -39.04 21.04
N GLN A 134 3.54 -38.51 20.07
CA GLN A 134 4.45 -39.28 19.23
C GLN A 134 5.65 -38.44 18.81
N MET A 135 6.84 -39.04 18.90
CA MET A 135 8.10 -38.44 18.50
C MET A 135 8.86 -39.40 17.59
N ASP A 136 9.21 -38.95 16.39
CA ASP A 136 10.04 -39.71 15.46
C ASP A 136 11.45 -39.09 15.44
N VAL A 137 12.49 -39.92 15.59
CA VAL A 137 13.89 -39.48 15.56
C VAL A 137 14.64 -40.28 14.50
N ALA A 138 15.27 -39.59 13.56
CA ALA A 138 16.09 -40.18 12.51
C ALA A 138 17.57 -40.18 12.91
N PHE A 139 18.26 -41.29 12.72
CA PHE A 139 19.67 -41.45 13.11
C PHE A 139 20.59 -41.72 11.91
N SER A 140 21.83 -41.28 12.04
CA SER A 140 22.91 -41.60 11.11
C SER A 140 23.39 -43.06 11.30
N VAL A 141 23.03 -43.95 10.37
CA VAL A 141 23.45 -45.36 10.38
C VAL A 141 24.98 -45.53 10.44
N PRO A 142 25.81 -44.81 9.65
CA PRO A 142 27.26 -44.92 9.74
C PRO A 142 27.84 -44.58 11.13
N ASN A 143 27.22 -43.63 11.83
CA ASN A 143 27.65 -43.28 13.19
C ASN A 143 27.15 -44.28 14.23
N LEU A 144 25.93 -44.81 14.07
CA LEU A 144 25.42 -45.90 14.91
C LEU A 144 26.33 -47.13 14.86
N LEU A 145 26.82 -47.51 13.67
CA LEU A 145 27.78 -48.61 13.50
C LEU A 145 29.14 -48.35 14.16
N ARG A 146 29.49 -47.08 14.39
CA ARG A 146 30.69 -46.67 15.15
C ARG A 146 30.41 -46.49 16.65
N GLY A 147 29.21 -46.84 17.11
CA GLY A 147 28.79 -46.68 18.50
C GLY A 147 28.45 -45.23 18.91
N ARG A 148 28.22 -44.33 17.94
CA ARG A 148 27.83 -42.94 18.18
C ARG A 148 26.39 -42.71 17.75
N MET A 149 25.53 -42.32 18.69
CA MET A 149 24.16 -41.89 18.36
C MET A 149 24.17 -40.42 17.94
N VAL A 150 23.93 -40.16 16.65
CA VAL A 150 23.80 -38.80 16.10
C VAL A 150 22.43 -38.69 15.48
N VAL A 151 21.63 -37.78 16.02
CA VAL A 151 20.28 -37.46 15.53
C VAL A 151 20.41 -36.53 14.33
N LYS A 152 19.78 -36.89 13.22
CA LYS A 152 19.72 -36.08 11.99
C LYS A 152 18.40 -35.35 11.85
N GLN A 153 17.30 -35.98 12.23
CA GLN A 153 15.99 -35.32 12.25
C GLN A 153 15.21 -35.66 13.51
N ALA A 154 14.37 -34.73 13.94
CA ALA A 154 13.37 -34.96 14.96
C ALA A 154 12.02 -34.45 14.47
N THR A 155 10.96 -35.25 14.65
CA THR A 155 9.59 -34.87 14.33
C THR A 155 8.71 -35.07 15.56
N LEU A 156 8.05 -34.01 16.02
CA LEU A 156 7.07 -34.01 17.10
C LEU A 156 5.68 -33.99 16.51
N GLN A 157 4.84 -34.97 16.83
CA GLN A 157 3.45 -35.01 16.38
C GLN A 157 2.48 -34.67 17.50
N ARG A 158 1.60 -33.71 17.23
CA ARG A 158 0.58 -33.20 18.14
C ARG A 158 1.13 -32.76 19.50
N PRO A 159 2.28 -32.07 19.59
CA PRO A 159 2.70 -31.54 20.89
C PRO A 159 1.74 -30.43 21.33
N PHE A 160 1.64 -30.27 22.64
CA PHE A 160 0.97 -29.13 23.25
C PHE A 160 2.03 -28.19 23.84
N ILE A 161 1.88 -26.91 23.56
CA ILE A 161 2.79 -25.87 24.03
C ILE A 161 1.95 -24.72 24.58
N ARG A 162 2.16 -24.36 25.83
CA ARG A 162 1.55 -23.20 26.49
C ARG A 162 2.62 -22.19 26.81
N LEU A 163 2.50 -20.98 26.27
CA LEU A 163 3.35 -19.84 26.56
C LEU A 163 2.56 -18.81 27.35
N THR A 164 3.02 -18.43 28.54
CA THR A 164 2.35 -17.45 29.38
C THR A 164 3.27 -16.26 29.64
N ARG A 165 2.86 -15.06 29.22
CA ARG A 165 3.51 -13.81 29.62
C ARG A 165 2.95 -13.34 30.96
N LYS A 166 3.81 -13.20 31.97
CA LYS A 166 3.48 -12.67 33.30
C LYS A 166 3.31 -11.15 33.27
N LEU A 167 2.78 -10.59 34.36
CA LEU A 167 2.58 -9.14 34.53
C LEU A 167 3.89 -8.33 34.53
N ASP A 168 4.97 -8.94 35.01
CA ASP A 168 6.33 -8.37 34.98
C ASP A 168 6.98 -8.44 33.58
N GLY A 169 6.35 -9.14 32.63
CA GLY A 169 6.83 -9.33 31.27
C GLY A 169 7.67 -10.59 31.07
N GLU A 170 7.94 -11.39 32.10
CA GLU A 170 8.61 -12.68 31.94
C GLU A 170 7.69 -13.69 31.21
N PHE A 171 8.31 -14.64 30.52
CA PHE A 171 7.60 -15.71 29.80
C PHE A 171 7.87 -17.07 30.44
N ASP A 172 6.78 -17.76 30.77
CA ASP A 172 6.75 -19.14 31.22
C ASP A 172 6.32 -20.06 30.08
N VAL A 173 7.09 -21.12 29.82
CA VAL A 173 6.73 -22.15 28.84
C VAL A 173 6.38 -23.45 29.55
N ASP A 174 5.26 -24.04 29.16
CA ASP A 174 4.78 -25.33 29.65
C ASP A 174 4.41 -26.26 28.49
N PHE A 175 4.79 -27.52 28.61
CA PHE A 175 4.58 -28.56 27.60
C PHE A 175 3.77 -29.75 28.14
N THR A 176 3.10 -29.60 29.30
CA THR A 176 2.59 -30.75 30.07
C THR A 176 1.11 -31.09 29.84
N GLU A 177 0.25 -30.14 29.45
CA GLU A 177 -1.22 -30.29 29.46
C GLU A 177 -1.89 -30.29 28.07
N ALA A 178 -2.02 -31.46 27.42
CA ALA A 178 -2.56 -31.55 26.07
C ALA A 178 -4.11 -31.39 25.94
N ASP A 179 -4.89 -31.73 26.98
CA ASP A 179 -6.36 -31.89 26.88
C ASP A 179 -7.16 -31.21 28.01
N ALA A 180 -6.55 -30.29 28.76
CA ALA A 180 -7.24 -29.58 29.83
C ALA A 180 -8.34 -28.65 29.26
N PRO A 181 -9.54 -28.59 29.87
CA PRO A 181 -10.53 -27.56 29.57
C PRO A 181 -9.90 -26.17 29.65
N LEU A 182 -10.34 -25.21 28.83
CA LEU A 182 -9.77 -23.86 28.79
C LEU A 182 -9.73 -23.21 30.20
N SER A 183 -10.69 -23.52 31.06
CA SER A 183 -10.74 -23.06 32.47
C SER A 183 -9.57 -23.56 33.34
N GLU A 184 -9.09 -24.78 33.09
CA GLU A 184 -7.93 -25.36 33.79
C GLU A 184 -6.62 -24.92 33.12
N ALA A 185 -6.62 -24.72 31.80
CA ALA A 185 -5.47 -24.20 31.05
C ALA A 185 -5.07 -22.77 31.45
N LEU A 186 -5.97 -22.02 32.09
CA LEU A 186 -5.75 -20.66 32.62
C LEU A 186 -5.12 -20.63 34.03
N ALA A 187 -5.06 -21.77 34.72
CA ALA A 187 -4.40 -21.85 36.03
C ALA A 187 -2.87 -21.66 35.89
N PRO A 188 -2.17 -21.18 36.94
CA PRO A 188 -0.71 -21.11 36.93
C PRO A 188 -0.10 -22.50 36.66
N ALA A 189 0.78 -22.60 35.67
CA ALA A 189 1.45 -23.85 35.33
C ALA A 189 2.44 -24.25 36.45
N GLU A 190 2.11 -25.27 37.24
CA GLU A 190 3.04 -25.86 38.20
C GLU A 190 4.13 -26.67 37.47
N GLY A 191 5.22 -26.01 37.07
CA GLY A 191 6.36 -26.67 36.42
C GLY A 191 7.00 -25.92 35.25
N ALA A 192 6.50 -24.74 34.89
CA ALA A 192 7.03 -23.93 33.81
C ALA A 192 8.55 -23.72 33.91
N SER A 193 9.22 -23.78 32.76
CA SER A 193 10.60 -23.32 32.61
C SER A 193 10.60 -21.90 32.06
N THR A 194 11.60 -21.10 32.45
CA THR A 194 11.87 -19.80 31.83
C THR A 194 12.22 -20.00 30.35
N THR A 195 11.71 -19.12 29.50
CA THR A 195 11.84 -19.20 28.03
C THR A 195 13.30 -19.10 27.58
N ASP A 196 14.13 -18.33 28.29
CA ASP A 196 15.53 -18.08 27.94
C ASP A 196 16.39 -19.34 27.88
N ASP A 197 16.20 -20.31 28.77
CA ASP A 197 17.07 -21.51 28.81
C ASP A 197 16.72 -22.52 27.70
N THR A 198 15.43 -22.63 27.34
CA THR A 198 14.94 -23.68 26.43
C THR A 198 15.00 -23.25 24.96
N LEU A 199 14.61 -22.01 24.66
CA LEU A 199 14.68 -21.47 23.30
C LEU A 199 16.13 -21.30 22.85
N ASN A 200 16.99 -20.79 23.73
CA ASN A 200 18.41 -20.63 23.44
C ASN A 200 19.11 -21.98 23.24
N TYR A 201 18.74 -23.01 24.00
CA TYR A 201 19.23 -24.37 23.78
C TYR A 201 18.82 -24.91 22.39
N LEU A 202 17.56 -24.74 21.98
CA LEU A 202 17.10 -25.17 20.65
C LEU A 202 17.78 -24.41 19.51
N LEU A 203 17.95 -23.09 19.67
CA LEU A 203 18.62 -22.24 18.68
C LEU A 203 20.09 -22.63 18.54
N THR A 204 20.83 -22.77 19.65
CA THR A 204 22.25 -23.18 19.62
C THR A 204 22.45 -24.61 19.13
N THR A 205 21.46 -25.50 19.30
CA THR A 205 21.53 -26.89 18.82
C THR A 205 21.40 -26.99 17.30
N LEU A 206 20.62 -26.10 16.67
CA LEU A 206 20.32 -26.14 15.23
C LEU A 206 21.20 -25.18 14.40
N THR A 207 21.85 -24.23 15.05
CA THR A 207 22.68 -23.20 14.40
C THR A 207 24.04 -23.77 13.99
N PRO A 208 24.50 -23.56 12.74
CA PRO A 208 25.87 -23.90 12.33
C PRO A 208 26.90 -23.07 13.10
N ASP A 209 28.04 -23.68 13.44
CA ASP A 209 29.19 -22.98 14.03
C ASP A 209 29.95 -22.14 12.99
N GLU A 210 31.04 -21.48 13.40
CA GLU A 210 31.88 -20.64 12.52
C GLU A 210 32.51 -21.43 11.35
N GLN A 211 32.56 -22.76 11.42
CA GLN A 211 33.03 -23.63 10.35
C GLN A 211 31.89 -24.18 9.47
N GLY A 212 30.63 -23.82 9.77
CA GLY A 212 29.44 -24.33 9.08
C GLY A 212 29.02 -25.73 9.53
N GLU A 213 29.58 -26.26 10.61
CA GLU A 213 29.17 -27.55 11.17
C GLU A 213 28.07 -27.36 12.21
N ILE A 214 27.06 -28.24 12.22
CA ILE A 214 26.01 -28.22 13.24
C ILE A 214 26.50 -29.05 14.43
N PRO A 215 26.76 -28.47 15.62
CA PRO A 215 27.41 -29.18 16.73
C PRO A 215 26.63 -30.42 17.21
N SER A 216 25.30 -30.39 17.08
CA SER A 216 24.40 -31.49 17.43
C SER A 216 24.27 -32.56 16.34
N GLY A 217 24.60 -32.21 15.09
CA GLY A 217 24.32 -33.00 13.89
C GLY A 217 22.86 -32.97 13.40
N LEU A 218 21.96 -32.26 14.09
CA LEU A 218 20.53 -32.16 13.77
C LEU A 218 20.30 -31.26 12.54
N GLU A 219 19.84 -31.84 11.44
CA GLU A 219 19.61 -31.16 10.16
C GLU A 219 18.20 -30.55 10.08
N SER A 220 17.19 -31.16 10.72
CA SER A 220 15.84 -30.60 10.75
C SER A 220 15.05 -30.98 12.00
N LEU A 221 14.23 -30.04 12.47
CA LEU A 221 13.20 -30.24 13.49
C LEU A 221 11.83 -29.93 12.89
N SER A 222 10.91 -30.89 12.95
CA SER A 222 9.54 -30.71 12.47
C SER A 222 8.55 -30.88 13.61
N ILE A 223 7.53 -30.04 13.64
CA ILE A 223 6.41 -30.07 14.57
C ILE A 223 5.15 -30.12 13.70
N ASN A 224 4.34 -31.15 13.86
CA ASN A 224 3.13 -31.35 13.06
C ASN A 224 1.89 -31.38 13.96
N ASP A 225 0.81 -30.76 13.51
CA ASP A 225 -0.49 -30.71 14.20
C ASP A 225 -0.41 -30.25 15.66
N ALA A 226 0.51 -29.33 15.97
CA ALA A 226 0.67 -28.81 17.32
C ALA A 226 -0.50 -27.91 17.72
N ARG A 227 -0.80 -27.94 19.01
CA ARG A 227 -1.67 -26.95 19.65
C ARG A 227 -0.79 -26.03 20.47
N PHE A 228 -0.77 -24.75 20.10
CA PHE A 228 -0.05 -23.72 20.82
C PHE A 228 -1.05 -22.75 21.46
N LEU A 229 -0.87 -22.48 22.75
CA LEU A 229 -1.71 -21.58 23.53
C LEU A 229 -0.84 -20.45 24.08
N PHE A 230 -1.11 -19.22 23.67
CA PHE A 230 -0.44 -18.04 24.18
C PHE A 230 -1.37 -17.28 25.13
N ILE A 231 -0.91 -17.02 26.34
CA ILE A 231 -1.64 -16.32 27.38
C ILE A 231 -0.85 -15.07 27.74
N ASP A 232 -1.29 -13.90 27.32
CA ASP A 232 -0.69 -12.63 27.72
C ASP A 232 -1.42 -12.06 28.94
N ARG A 233 -0.88 -12.22 30.15
CA ARG A 233 -1.50 -11.65 31.37
C ARG A 233 -1.30 -10.15 31.49
N LYS A 234 -0.31 -9.58 30.80
CA LYS A 234 -0.04 -8.14 30.81
C LYS A 234 -1.08 -7.40 29.98
N MET A 235 -1.48 -7.99 28.85
CA MET A 235 -2.46 -7.43 27.93
C MET A 235 -3.88 -8.01 28.12
N GLY A 236 -3.99 -9.15 28.80
CA GLY A 236 -5.27 -9.80 29.09
C GLY A 236 -5.80 -10.68 27.95
N HIS A 237 -4.95 -11.08 27.00
CA HIS A 237 -5.34 -11.81 25.79
C HIS A 237 -5.02 -13.31 25.87
N ILE A 238 -5.82 -14.14 25.20
CA ILE A 238 -5.61 -15.59 25.11
C ILE A 238 -5.76 -16.02 23.65
N ILE A 239 -4.64 -16.40 23.03
CA ILE A 239 -4.57 -16.71 21.61
C ILE A 239 -4.30 -18.20 21.43
N ARG A 240 -5.16 -18.87 20.68
CA ARG A 240 -5.03 -20.31 20.39
C ARG A 240 -4.61 -20.53 18.94
N PHE A 241 -3.64 -21.39 18.76
CA PHE A 241 -3.10 -21.81 17.48
C PHE A 241 -3.31 -23.31 17.35
N ASP A 242 -4.17 -23.73 16.44
CA ASP A 242 -4.44 -25.14 16.17
C ASP A 242 -3.81 -25.56 14.84
N GLU A 243 -3.56 -26.86 14.70
CA GLU A 243 -2.99 -27.46 13.49
C GLU A 243 -1.66 -26.80 13.09
N MET A 244 -0.89 -26.35 14.08
CA MET A 244 0.38 -25.70 13.85
C MET A 244 1.37 -26.72 13.31
N SER A 245 1.84 -26.46 12.10
CA SER A 245 2.92 -27.18 11.45
C SER A 245 4.12 -26.24 11.34
N LEU A 246 5.26 -26.63 11.90
CA LEU A 246 6.51 -25.86 11.89
C LEU A 246 7.64 -26.79 11.45
N SER A 247 8.46 -26.37 10.50
CA SER A 247 9.66 -27.07 10.08
C SER A 247 10.83 -26.10 10.14
N VAL A 248 11.82 -26.45 10.95
CA VAL A 248 13.10 -25.74 11.06
C VAL A 248 14.15 -26.61 10.40
N LEU A 249 14.84 -26.07 9.41
CA LEU A 249 15.89 -26.74 8.66
C LEU A 249 17.19 -25.98 8.84
N ALA A 250 18.26 -26.67 9.20
CA ALA A 250 19.59 -26.09 9.15
C ALA A 250 20.04 -25.95 7.69
N THR A 251 20.71 -24.84 7.40
CA THR A 251 21.25 -24.49 6.09
C THR A 251 22.71 -24.09 6.23
N GLU A 252 23.43 -23.95 5.13
CA GLU A 252 24.86 -23.58 5.14
C GLU A 252 25.14 -22.22 5.82
N VAL A 253 24.14 -21.35 5.91
CA VAL A 253 24.30 -19.97 6.41
C VAL A 253 23.38 -19.61 7.58
N GLY A 254 22.59 -20.57 8.08
CA GLY A 254 21.64 -20.34 9.18
C GLY A 254 20.48 -21.34 9.21
N LEU A 255 19.28 -20.89 9.55
CA LEU A 255 18.06 -21.71 9.67
C LEU A 255 16.98 -21.27 8.67
N GLY A 256 16.40 -22.22 7.94
CA GLY A 256 15.14 -22.03 7.23
C GLY A 256 13.97 -22.43 8.11
N ILE A 257 12.94 -21.60 8.21
CA ILE A 257 11.74 -21.85 9.03
C ILE A 257 10.51 -21.80 8.12
N LEU A 258 9.71 -22.86 8.13
CA LEU A 258 8.43 -22.90 7.43
C LEU A 258 7.34 -23.21 8.43
N GLY A 259 6.31 -22.37 8.49
CA GLY A 259 5.23 -22.44 9.46
C GLY A 259 3.85 -22.28 8.83
N SER A 260 2.87 -23.01 9.34
CA SER A 260 1.46 -22.73 9.05
C SER A 260 0.62 -23.10 10.26
N THR A 261 -0.42 -22.32 10.52
CA THR A 261 -1.26 -22.51 11.69
C THR A 261 -2.64 -21.90 11.47
N ARG A 262 -3.65 -22.41 12.16
CA ARG A 262 -4.97 -21.77 12.24
C ARG A 262 -5.07 -21.07 13.58
N LEU A 263 -5.28 -19.77 13.51
CA LEU A 263 -5.44 -18.93 14.69
C LEU A 263 -6.91 -18.79 15.04
N TYR A 264 -7.18 -18.96 16.33
CA TYR A 264 -8.48 -18.78 16.98
C TYR A 264 -8.30 -17.79 18.13
N ALA A 265 -8.96 -16.65 18.00
CA ALA A 265 -8.96 -15.56 18.97
C ALA A 265 -10.43 -15.14 19.15
N SER A 266 -10.91 -15.18 20.40
CA SER A 266 -12.22 -14.72 20.91
C SER A 266 -13.54 -14.96 20.11
N GLY A 267 -13.53 -15.69 18.99
CA GLY A 267 -14.70 -15.95 18.14
C GLY A 267 -14.37 -16.03 16.64
N GLY A 268 -13.31 -15.34 16.21
CA GLY A 268 -12.79 -15.31 14.84
C GLY A 268 -11.90 -16.50 14.47
N ARG A 269 -11.73 -16.74 13.16
CA ARG A 269 -10.85 -17.79 12.60
C ARG A 269 -9.99 -17.21 11.49
N THR A 270 -8.68 -17.13 11.72
CA THR A 270 -7.72 -16.62 10.72
C THR A 270 -6.72 -17.72 10.35
N LEU A 271 -6.50 -17.96 9.05
CA LEU A 271 -5.45 -18.87 8.60
C LEU A 271 -4.14 -18.09 8.39
N LEU A 272 -3.10 -18.47 9.12
CA LEU A 272 -1.77 -17.86 9.01
C LEU A 272 -0.80 -18.85 8.36
N ARG A 273 -0.15 -18.42 7.29
CA ARG A 273 0.97 -19.15 6.70
C ARG A 273 2.21 -18.27 6.74
N ALA A 274 3.21 -18.68 7.50
CA ALA A 274 4.46 -17.95 7.65
C ALA A 274 5.60 -18.75 7.06
N SER A 275 6.51 -18.08 6.37
CA SER A 275 7.82 -18.63 6.02
C SER A 275 8.86 -17.65 6.48
N GLY A 276 9.99 -18.15 6.95
CA GLY A 276 11.05 -17.33 7.51
C GLY A 276 12.39 -17.97 7.24
N ARG A 277 13.41 -17.14 7.30
CA ARG A 277 14.80 -17.52 7.18
C ARG A 277 15.58 -16.68 8.17
N PHE A 278 16.38 -17.35 8.97
CA PHE A 278 17.22 -16.77 9.99
C PHE A 278 18.66 -17.04 9.58
N ASP A 279 19.36 -16.04 9.06
CA ASP A 279 20.76 -16.20 8.66
C ASP A 279 21.65 -15.93 9.88
N VAL A 280 22.54 -16.88 10.20
CA VAL A 280 23.42 -16.83 11.39
C VAL A 280 24.89 -16.58 11.01
N ALA A 281 25.24 -16.74 9.73
CA ALA A 281 26.61 -16.65 9.26
C ALA A 281 27.14 -15.22 9.07
N ALA A 282 26.28 -14.20 9.08
CA ALA A 282 26.72 -12.82 9.05
C ALA A 282 26.99 -12.36 10.49
N GLU A 283 28.01 -11.54 10.71
CA GLU A 283 28.20 -10.83 11.98
C GLU A 283 26.96 -9.97 12.39
N THR A 284 25.94 -9.90 11.51
CA THR A 284 24.60 -9.35 11.71
C THR A 284 23.56 -10.46 11.91
N SER A 285 22.79 -10.38 13.01
CA SER A 285 21.65 -11.27 13.24
C SER A 285 20.43 -10.82 12.42
N ASP A 286 20.43 -11.14 11.11
CA ASP A 286 19.38 -10.76 10.17
C ASP A 286 18.28 -11.84 10.08
N ILE A 287 17.04 -11.43 10.33
CA ILE A 287 15.86 -12.29 10.23
C ILE A 287 15.03 -11.84 9.03
N THR A 288 14.90 -12.67 8.00
CA THR A 288 14.00 -12.41 6.87
C THR A 288 12.75 -13.27 6.99
N THR A 289 11.57 -12.65 7.01
CA THR A 289 10.28 -13.35 7.18
C THR A 289 9.30 -12.93 6.09
N SER A 290 8.71 -13.91 5.42
CA SER A 290 7.57 -13.73 4.51
C SER A 290 6.33 -14.35 5.15
N LEU A 291 5.41 -13.50 5.57
CA LEU A 291 4.13 -13.86 6.16
C LEU A 291 3.02 -13.70 5.11
N ARG A 292 2.18 -14.71 4.95
CA ARG A 292 0.93 -14.64 4.17
C ARG A 292 -0.25 -14.90 5.10
N ILE A 293 -1.20 -13.99 5.04
CA ILE A 293 -2.39 -13.99 5.88
C ILE A 293 -3.58 -14.23 4.96
N PHE A 294 -4.40 -15.23 5.30
CA PHE A 294 -5.58 -15.61 4.54
C PHE A 294 -6.82 -15.47 5.43
N ASP A 295 -7.89 -14.92 4.86
CA ASP A 295 -9.18 -14.74 5.53
C ASP A 295 -9.00 -14.12 6.92
N ALA A 296 -8.36 -12.94 6.95
CA ALA A 296 -7.94 -12.32 8.19
C ALA A 296 -9.15 -11.77 8.94
N ASP A 297 -9.45 -12.34 10.09
CA ASP A 297 -10.46 -11.78 10.97
C ASP A 297 -9.88 -10.59 11.76
N ALA A 298 -10.53 -9.43 11.67
CA ALA A 298 -10.10 -8.18 12.31
C ALA A 298 -10.02 -8.29 13.83
N GLU A 299 -11.00 -8.97 14.44
CA GLU A 299 -11.07 -9.19 15.88
C GLU A 299 -9.90 -10.08 16.32
N ALA A 300 -9.61 -11.11 15.53
CA ALA A 300 -8.47 -12.00 15.76
C ALA A 300 -7.11 -11.27 15.63
N LEU A 301 -6.95 -10.41 14.62
CA LEU A 301 -5.72 -9.61 14.45
C LEU A 301 -5.57 -8.54 15.53
N ALA A 302 -6.66 -7.90 15.96
CA ALA A 302 -6.65 -6.93 17.05
C ALA A 302 -6.15 -7.56 18.36
N GLU A 303 -6.60 -8.78 18.64
CA GLU A 303 -6.16 -9.51 19.83
C GLU A 303 -4.67 -9.88 19.78
N ILE A 304 -4.12 -10.19 18.59
CA ILE A 304 -2.67 -10.43 18.41
C ILE A 304 -1.87 -9.14 18.56
N ALA A 305 -2.31 -8.06 17.92
CA ALA A 305 -1.69 -6.75 18.05
C ALA A 305 -1.81 -6.21 19.49
N GLY A 306 -2.77 -6.75 20.25
CA GLY A 306 -3.16 -6.30 21.57
C GLY A 306 -3.63 -4.84 21.57
N ALA A 307 -4.20 -4.44 20.45
CA ALA A 307 -4.71 -3.12 20.19
C ALA A 307 -5.79 -3.21 19.09
N ALA A 308 -6.77 -2.32 19.14
CA ALA A 308 -7.85 -2.33 18.15
C ALA A 308 -7.24 -2.15 16.76
N ILE A 309 -7.61 -3.01 15.81
CA ILE A 309 -7.36 -2.72 14.40
C ILE A 309 -8.25 -1.54 14.05
N PRO A 310 -7.68 -0.40 13.59
CA PRO A 310 -8.47 0.75 13.18
C PRO A 310 -9.52 0.32 12.15
N GLU A 311 -10.78 0.79 12.27
CA GLU A 311 -11.87 0.47 11.33
C GLU A 311 -11.44 0.71 9.87
N GLU A 312 -10.61 1.73 9.67
CA GLU A 312 -9.84 2.09 8.47
C GLU A 312 -9.22 0.88 7.75
N VAL A 313 -8.61 -0.02 8.54
CA VAL A 313 -7.79 -1.14 8.08
C VAL A 313 -8.62 -2.42 8.00
N GLN A 314 -9.76 -2.48 8.69
CA GLN A 314 -10.61 -3.69 8.71
C GLN A 314 -11.12 -4.06 7.32
N GLY A 315 -11.44 -3.06 6.47
CA GLY A 315 -11.84 -3.29 5.08
C GLY A 315 -10.74 -3.91 4.19
N LEU A 316 -9.49 -3.95 4.65
CA LEU A 316 -8.38 -4.63 3.97
C LEU A 316 -8.30 -6.13 4.30
N LEU A 317 -8.96 -6.56 5.38
CA LEU A 317 -8.75 -7.86 6.00
C LEU A 317 -9.59 -8.99 5.38
N ASP A 318 -10.61 -8.66 4.59
CA ASP A 318 -11.44 -9.61 3.85
C ASP A 318 -10.72 -10.28 2.66
N SER A 319 -9.42 -10.01 2.47
CA SER A 319 -8.63 -10.45 1.32
C SER A 319 -7.27 -11.08 1.71
N GLU A 320 -6.67 -11.80 0.76
CA GLU A 320 -5.29 -12.31 0.95
C GLU A 320 -4.32 -11.13 1.06
N ALA A 321 -3.61 -11.06 2.19
CA ALA A 321 -2.55 -10.10 2.44
C ALA A 321 -1.20 -10.80 2.49
N THR A 322 -0.23 -10.25 1.76
CA THR A 322 1.17 -10.70 1.81
C THR A 322 2.02 -9.63 2.46
N VAL A 323 2.84 -10.04 3.43
CA VAL A 323 3.77 -9.18 4.17
C VAL A 323 5.15 -9.83 4.12
N GLU A 324 6.08 -9.18 3.44
CA GLU A 324 7.49 -9.54 3.40
C GLU A 324 8.28 -8.51 4.20
N ALA A 325 8.92 -8.97 5.26
CA ALA A 325 9.65 -8.13 6.19
C ALA A 325 11.01 -8.74 6.55
N SER A 326 11.99 -7.89 6.82
CA SER A 326 13.26 -8.30 7.41
C SER A 326 13.58 -7.46 8.65
N TYR A 327 14.14 -8.08 9.67
CA TYR A 327 14.56 -7.42 10.90
C TYR A 327 16.06 -7.59 11.08
N ASP A 328 16.77 -6.47 11.14
CA ASP A 328 18.18 -6.38 11.49
C ASP A 328 18.27 -6.01 12.97
N ASN A 329 18.73 -6.96 13.79
CA ASN A 329 18.77 -6.79 15.24
C ASN A 329 19.82 -5.78 15.70
N ASP A 330 20.94 -5.66 14.98
CA ASP A 330 22.04 -4.75 15.35
C ASP A 330 21.66 -3.31 15.07
N ARG A 331 21.00 -3.07 13.93
CA ARG A 331 20.47 -1.77 13.55
C ARG A 331 19.13 -1.45 14.21
N ARG A 332 18.46 -2.46 14.77
CA ARG A 332 17.08 -2.39 15.30
C ARG A 332 16.12 -1.81 14.24
N THR A 333 16.26 -2.31 13.02
CA THR A 333 15.52 -1.86 11.85
C THR A 333 14.65 -3.00 11.33
N LEU A 334 13.36 -2.76 11.24
CA LEU A 334 12.39 -3.59 10.53
C LEU A 334 12.16 -2.99 9.14
N SER A 335 12.58 -3.69 8.10
CA SER A 335 12.31 -3.32 6.70
C SER A 335 11.09 -4.08 6.21
N LEU A 336 10.13 -3.38 5.61
CA LEU A 336 8.97 -3.95 4.93
C LEU A 336 9.26 -3.92 3.44
N SER A 337 9.78 -5.01 2.89
CA SER A 337 10.19 -5.09 1.49
C SER A 337 8.99 -5.09 0.55
N HIS A 338 7.91 -5.76 0.94
CA HIS A 338 6.69 -5.82 0.17
C HIS A 338 5.48 -6.14 1.05
N VAL A 339 4.51 -5.25 1.09
CA VAL A 339 3.19 -5.47 1.66
C VAL A 339 2.19 -5.32 0.52
N SER A 340 1.28 -6.27 0.36
CA SER A 340 0.23 -6.16 -0.65
C SER A 340 -1.07 -6.79 -0.17
N GLY A 341 -2.18 -6.29 -0.70
CA GLY A 341 -3.52 -6.76 -0.39
C GLY A 341 -4.57 -6.12 -1.29
N GLN A 342 -5.84 -6.27 -0.93
CA GLN A 342 -6.95 -5.65 -1.64
C GLN A 342 -7.73 -4.69 -0.72
N LEU A 343 -8.15 -3.56 -1.28
CA LEU A 343 -9.05 -2.57 -0.69
C LEU A 343 -10.25 -2.44 -1.63
N GLY A 344 -11.38 -3.04 -1.26
CA GLY A 344 -12.48 -3.24 -2.21
C GLY A 344 -12.01 -4.04 -3.44
N ASP A 345 -12.28 -3.54 -4.64
CA ASP A 345 -11.82 -4.16 -5.89
C ASP A 345 -10.38 -3.78 -6.29
N SER A 346 -9.70 -2.99 -5.47
CA SER A 346 -8.41 -2.36 -5.81
C SER A 346 -7.25 -3.05 -5.11
N ARG A 347 -6.16 -3.34 -5.83
CA ARG A 347 -4.92 -3.84 -5.21
C ARG A 347 -4.07 -2.67 -4.74
N PHE A 348 -3.48 -2.81 -3.55
CA PHE A 348 -2.46 -1.91 -3.06
C PHE A 348 -1.14 -2.66 -2.86
N ASP A 349 -0.04 -1.93 -3.05
CA ASP A 349 1.30 -2.34 -2.66
C ASP A 349 1.89 -1.29 -1.72
N MET A 350 2.70 -1.73 -0.78
CA MET A 350 3.37 -0.86 0.18
C MET A 350 4.77 -1.40 0.44
N ASN A 351 5.72 -0.49 0.61
CA ASN A 351 7.04 -0.80 1.15
C ASN A 351 7.41 0.27 2.16
N GLY A 352 8.39 -0.03 3.00
CA GLY A 352 8.82 0.93 4.00
C GLY A 352 9.92 0.40 4.90
N SER A 353 10.33 1.23 5.85
CA SER A 353 11.22 0.81 6.93
C SER A 353 10.82 1.48 8.24
N LEU A 354 11.08 0.76 9.32
CA LEU A 354 10.81 1.12 10.70
C LEU A 354 12.11 0.97 11.48
N TYR A 355 12.52 2.00 12.21
CA TYR A 355 13.70 1.92 13.06
C TYR A 355 13.39 2.46 14.46
N ARG A 356 14.04 1.88 15.47
CA ARG A 356 13.75 2.21 16.86
C ARG A 356 14.65 3.33 17.39
N VAL A 357 14.03 4.42 17.86
CA VAL A 357 14.72 5.55 18.52
C VAL A 357 14.18 5.71 19.95
N GLY A 358 14.93 5.19 20.92
CA GLY A 358 14.50 5.21 22.33
C GLY A 358 13.19 4.44 22.55
N ALA A 359 12.13 5.15 22.93
CA ALA A 359 10.79 4.59 23.17
C ALA A 359 9.86 4.70 21.95
N LEU A 360 10.34 5.23 20.82
CA LEU A 360 9.54 5.44 19.61
C LEU A 360 10.04 4.54 18.47
N TRP A 361 9.10 4.10 17.64
CA TRP A 361 9.37 3.65 16.28
C TRP A 361 9.23 4.83 15.34
N GLN A 362 10.18 5.00 14.42
CA GLN A 362 10.09 5.96 13.33
C GLN A 362 10.00 5.20 12.02
N GLY A 363 9.07 5.60 11.16
CA GLY A 363 8.71 4.89 9.94
C GLY A 363 8.71 5.78 8.72
N SER A 364 9.08 5.19 7.58
CA SER A 364 8.80 5.75 6.26
C SER A 364 8.14 4.69 5.39
N PHE A 365 7.08 5.06 4.69
CA PHE A 365 6.26 4.17 3.89
C PHE A 365 5.96 4.79 2.53
N VAL A 366 5.97 3.96 1.50
CA VAL A 366 5.46 4.30 0.17
C VAL A 366 4.35 3.31 -0.15
N THR A 367 3.17 3.82 -0.46
CA THR A 367 2.01 3.02 -0.85
C THR A 367 1.59 3.35 -2.27
N GLY A 368 1.46 2.33 -3.11
CA GLY A 368 0.95 2.39 -4.47
C GLY A 368 -0.45 1.79 -4.56
N ILE A 369 -1.36 2.46 -5.26
CA ILE A 369 -2.69 1.95 -5.61
C ILE A 369 -2.92 2.23 -7.10
N SER A 370 -3.13 1.16 -7.88
CA SER A 370 -3.17 1.27 -9.35
C SER A 370 -4.42 1.99 -9.86
N ARG A 371 -5.58 1.67 -9.28
CA ARG A 371 -6.88 2.21 -9.66
C ARG A 371 -7.79 2.09 -8.46
N ILE A 372 -8.57 3.11 -8.15
CA ILE A 372 -9.55 3.08 -7.08
C ILE A 372 -10.71 4.05 -7.36
N ASP A 373 -11.94 3.61 -7.09
CA ASP A 373 -13.11 4.47 -7.28
C ASP A 373 -13.25 5.44 -6.11
N VAL A 374 -13.32 6.75 -6.42
CA VAL A 374 -13.23 7.81 -5.41
C VAL A 374 -14.32 7.70 -4.34
N PRO A 375 -15.62 7.50 -4.70
CA PRO A 375 -16.66 7.33 -3.68
C PRO A 375 -16.43 6.13 -2.77
N ALA A 376 -15.84 5.04 -3.28
CA ALA A 376 -15.52 3.86 -2.48
C ALA A 376 -14.42 4.17 -1.46
N VAL A 377 -13.36 4.89 -1.85
CA VAL A 377 -12.30 5.33 -0.91
C VAL A 377 -12.85 6.25 0.16
N LEU A 378 -13.59 7.28 -0.26
CA LEU A 378 -14.11 8.28 0.66
C LEU A 378 -15.07 7.69 1.71
N ALA A 379 -15.71 6.56 1.38
CA ALA A 379 -16.53 5.77 2.29
C ALA A 379 -15.70 4.88 3.24
N THR A 380 -14.47 4.50 2.87
CA THR A 380 -13.55 3.75 3.74
C THR A 380 -12.76 4.63 4.69
N ILE A 381 -12.61 5.94 4.40
CA ILE A 381 -12.00 6.88 5.34
C ILE A 381 -12.97 7.08 6.50
N PRO A 382 -12.55 6.87 7.76
CA PRO A 382 -13.41 7.01 8.94
C PRO A 382 -13.88 8.44 9.17
N GLU A 383 -14.93 8.54 9.99
CA GLU A 383 -15.45 9.82 10.47
C GLU A 383 -14.51 10.52 11.48
N SER A 384 -13.60 9.78 12.13
CA SER A 384 -12.59 10.35 13.05
C SER A 384 -11.61 11.29 12.35
N VAL A 385 -11.44 11.14 11.02
CA VAL A 385 -10.64 12.02 10.18
C VAL A 385 -11.51 13.20 9.74
N ASP A 386 -11.76 14.11 10.68
CA ASP A 386 -12.59 15.31 10.49
C ASP A 386 -11.78 16.44 9.83
N VAL A 387 -11.55 16.29 8.52
CA VAL A 387 -10.83 17.25 7.70
C VAL A 387 -11.84 17.90 6.77
N GLY A 388 -11.95 19.24 6.82
CA GLY A 388 -12.98 19.97 6.08
C GLY A 388 -13.01 19.65 4.57
N ALA A 389 -11.82 19.45 3.97
CA ALA A 389 -11.70 19.06 2.57
C ALA A 389 -12.23 17.64 2.27
N LEU A 390 -12.05 16.68 3.18
CA LEU A 390 -12.57 15.31 3.01
C LEU A 390 -14.09 15.28 3.15
N ASN A 391 -14.64 16.02 4.11
CA ASN A 391 -16.08 16.15 4.29
C ASN A 391 -16.73 16.77 3.05
N TRP A 392 -16.15 17.86 2.52
CA TRP A 392 -16.60 18.45 1.27
C TRP A 392 -16.50 17.44 0.11
N SER A 393 -15.40 16.70 0.01
CA SER A 393 -15.18 15.74 -1.08
C SER A 393 -16.20 14.60 -1.08
N ARG A 394 -16.53 14.05 0.10
CA ARG A 394 -17.56 12.99 0.26
C ARG A 394 -18.92 13.41 -0.28
N GLU A 395 -19.30 14.67 -0.06
CA GLU A 395 -20.59 15.17 -0.50
C GLU A 395 -20.59 15.63 -1.96
N ASN A 396 -19.45 16.05 -2.50
CA ASN A 396 -19.40 16.79 -3.76
C ASN A 396 -18.73 16.05 -4.91
N ILE A 397 -18.00 14.97 -4.65
CA ILE A 397 -17.52 14.08 -5.72
C ILE A 397 -18.61 13.04 -5.99
N LEU A 398 -19.29 13.19 -7.13
CA LEU A 398 -20.43 12.35 -7.51
C LEU A 398 -19.98 11.00 -8.08
N ASN A 399 -18.89 11.01 -8.85
CA ASN A 399 -18.27 9.82 -9.43
C ASN A 399 -16.83 10.11 -9.86
N GLY A 400 -16.07 9.05 -10.12
CA GLY A 400 -14.77 9.11 -10.78
C GLY A 400 -13.75 8.15 -10.20
N THR A 401 -12.63 8.04 -10.90
CA THR A 401 -11.58 7.07 -10.58
C THR A 401 -10.24 7.78 -10.37
N VAL A 402 -9.55 7.41 -9.29
CA VAL A 402 -8.16 7.75 -9.05
C VAL A 402 -7.27 6.63 -9.61
N GLU A 403 -6.26 7.00 -10.38
CA GLU A 403 -5.33 6.06 -11.02
C GLU A 403 -3.89 6.36 -10.59
N ASN A 404 -3.07 5.31 -10.48
CA ASN A 404 -1.64 5.42 -10.15
C ASN A 404 -1.37 6.26 -8.91
N LEU A 405 -2.19 6.13 -7.87
CA LEU A 405 -2.02 6.85 -6.61
C LEU A 405 -0.75 6.35 -5.93
N LYS A 406 0.14 7.29 -5.61
CA LYS A 406 1.33 7.07 -4.79
C LYS A 406 1.28 7.95 -3.56
N ILE A 407 1.45 7.34 -2.40
CA ILE A 407 1.44 8.01 -1.10
C ILE A 407 2.79 7.77 -0.44
N TYR A 408 3.43 8.85 -0.02
CA TYR A 408 4.64 8.86 0.78
C TYR A 408 4.28 9.36 2.16
N ALA A 409 4.52 8.54 3.18
CA ALA A 409 4.23 8.90 4.56
C ALA A 409 5.47 8.68 5.44
N THR A 410 5.74 9.61 6.34
CA THR A 410 6.69 9.42 7.43
C THR A 410 6.02 9.75 8.74
N GLY A 411 6.40 9.03 9.80
CA GLY A 411 5.79 9.24 11.10
C GLY A 411 6.50 8.51 12.21
N GLN A 412 5.95 8.65 13.40
CA GLN A 412 6.44 7.97 14.57
C GLN A 412 5.28 7.41 15.39
N VAL A 413 5.57 6.35 16.14
CA VAL A 413 4.59 5.71 17.01
C VAL A 413 5.27 5.20 18.27
N SER A 414 4.54 5.16 19.38
CA SER A 414 5.05 4.62 20.63
C SER A 414 5.40 3.14 20.50
N ALA A 415 6.57 2.72 21.00
CA ALA A 415 6.90 1.30 21.09
C ALA A 415 6.05 0.56 22.14
N ALA A 416 5.36 1.28 23.02
CA ALA A 416 4.43 0.72 24.00
C ALA A 416 2.99 0.64 23.49
N ASP A 417 2.64 1.45 22.49
CA ASP A 417 1.33 1.47 21.84
C ASP A 417 1.51 1.81 20.35
N VAL A 418 1.41 0.78 19.51
CA VAL A 418 1.69 0.87 18.07
C VAL A 418 0.49 1.34 17.24
N THR A 419 -0.60 1.77 17.89
CA THR A 419 -1.82 2.21 17.19
C THR A 419 -1.91 3.72 16.99
N ASP A 420 -1.27 4.50 17.86
CA ASP A 420 -1.35 5.97 17.80
C ASP A 420 -0.20 6.57 16.97
N TRP A 421 -0.34 6.47 15.65
CA TRP A 421 0.65 6.98 14.70
C TRP A 421 0.60 8.50 14.56
N GLU A 422 1.71 9.16 14.89
CA GLU A 422 1.92 10.57 14.59
C GLU A 422 2.57 10.71 13.20
N ILE A 423 1.75 11.02 12.20
CA ILE A 423 2.23 11.30 10.84
C ILE A 423 2.92 12.67 10.82
N THR A 424 4.21 12.67 10.47
CA THR A 424 5.06 13.87 10.38
C THR A 424 5.04 14.46 8.97
N ASP A 425 5.13 13.62 7.95
CA ASP A 425 5.06 14.04 6.54
C ASP A 425 4.12 13.12 5.77
N LEU A 426 3.36 13.71 4.85
CA LEU A 426 2.41 13.01 4.01
C LEU A 426 2.28 13.76 2.69
N PHE A 427 2.67 13.14 1.59
CA PHE A 427 2.53 13.70 0.25
C PHE A 427 2.36 12.62 -0.79
N GLY A 428 1.91 12.99 -1.98
CA GLY A 428 1.67 12.01 -3.03
C GLY A 428 1.24 12.60 -4.35
N ASP A 429 1.10 11.71 -5.34
CA ASP A 429 0.62 12.01 -6.68
C ASP A 429 -0.44 11.02 -7.12
N PHE A 430 -1.33 11.47 -8.00
CA PHE A 430 -2.43 10.66 -8.52
C PHE A 430 -2.89 11.14 -9.89
N GLY A 431 -3.47 10.24 -10.67
CA GLY A 431 -4.26 10.54 -11.87
C GLY A 431 -5.74 10.55 -11.56
N LEU A 432 -6.51 11.33 -12.32
CA LEU A 432 -7.96 11.42 -12.26
C LEU A 432 -8.56 11.11 -13.62
N SER A 433 -9.58 10.27 -13.65
CA SER A 433 -10.38 9.96 -14.83
C SER A 433 -11.87 9.90 -14.50
N ASP A 434 -12.71 10.26 -15.48
CA ASP A 434 -14.17 10.20 -15.42
C ASP A 434 -14.78 10.89 -14.18
N MET A 435 -14.15 11.97 -13.72
CA MET A 435 -14.57 12.68 -12.52
C MET A 435 -15.83 13.52 -12.79
N ALA A 436 -16.80 13.41 -11.89
CA ALA A 436 -18.01 14.23 -11.84
C ALA A 436 -18.06 14.96 -10.50
N VAL A 437 -17.97 16.30 -10.51
CA VAL A 437 -17.80 17.11 -9.30
C VAL A 437 -18.87 18.19 -9.22
N ARG A 438 -19.56 18.23 -8.09
CA ARG A 438 -20.50 19.29 -7.71
C ARG A 438 -19.77 20.37 -6.92
N TYR A 439 -19.18 21.31 -7.61
CA TYR A 439 -18.45 22.42 -6.96
C TYR A 439 -19.38 23.42 -6.25
N GLN A 440 -20.68 23.42 -6.59
CA GLN A 440 -21.72 24.22 -5.94
C GLN A 440 -23.10 23.60 -6.17
N TRP A 441 -23.96 23.53 -5.14
CA TRP A 441 -25.21 22.73 -5.15
C TRP A 441 -26.25 23.13 -6.22
N ALA A 442 -26.13 24.35 -6.73
CA ALA A 442 -27.12 24.96 -7.60
C ALA A 442 -26.58 25.28 -9.00
N LEU A 443 -25.31 24.92 -9.25
CA LEU A 443 -24.70 24.99 -10.57
C LEU A 443 -24.60 23.57 -11.15
N PRO A 444 -24.64 23.43 -12.48
CA PRO A 444 -24.40 22.14 -13.14
C PRO A 444 -23.06 21.54 -12.70
N PRO A 445 -22.96 20.21 -12.51
CA PRO A 445 -21.70 19.60 -12.11
C PRO A 445 -20.67 19.67 -13.24
N ALA A 446 -19.40 19.76 -12.87
CA ALA A 446 -18.31 19.53 -13.80
C ALA A 446 -18.23 18.02 -14.10
N THR A 447 -18.10 17.65 -15.37
CA THR A 447 -18.07 16.27 -15.85
C THR A 447 -16.93 16.05 -16.83
N ASP A 448 -16.64 14.78 -17.13
CA ASP A 448 -15.53 14.34 -18.00
C ASP A 448 -14.19 14.96 -17.57
N VAL A 449 -14.01 15.13 -16.26
CA VAL A 449 -12.81 15.77 -15.71
C VAL A 449 -11.68 14.76 -15.68
N ILE A 450 -10.58 15.10 -16.36
CA ILE A 450 -9.36 14.29 -16.47
C ILE A 450 -8.17 15.16 -16.08
N GLY A 451 -7.27 14.62 -15.26
CA GLY A 451 -6.10 15.38 -14.81
C GLY A 451 -5.11 14.59 -13.99
N LYS A 452 -4.13 15.31 -13.47
CA LYS A 452 -3.14 14.79 -12.51
C LYS A 452 -3.12 15.68 -11.28
N GLY A 453 -3.11 15.07 -10.11
CA GLY A 453 -3.05 15.75 -8.84
C GLY A 453 -1.78 15.42 -8.08
N ARG A 454 -1.41 16.35 -7.20
CA ARG A 454 -0.45 16.14 -6.13
C ARG A 454 -1.06 16.67 -4.83
N PHE A 455 -0.69 16.05 -3.72
CA PHE A 455 -1.13 16.50 -2.41
C PHE A 455 0.03 16.48 -1.43
N ASP A 456 -0.07 17.32 -0.42
CA ASP A 456 0.68 17.23 0.82
C ASP A 456 -0.25 17.49 2.01
N ARG A 457 0.31 17.71 3.20
CA ARG A 457 -0.47 17.99 4.42
C ARG A 457 -1.24 19.32 4.37
N GLN A 458 -0.85 20.26 3.51
CA GLN A 458 -1.39 21.62 3.47
C GLN A 458 -2.33 21.82 2.28
N ALA A 459 -1.96 21.30 1.11
CA ALA A 459 -2.65 21.60 -0.13
C ALA A 459 -2.78 20.39 -1.07
N VAL A 460 -3.82 20.47 -1.91
CA VAL A 460 -4.01 19.61 -3.08
C VAL A 460 -3.98 20.48 -4.32
N ILE A 461 -3.14 20.11 -5.28
CA ILE A 461 -3.01 20.82 -6.57
C ILE A 461 -3.34 19.83 -7.67
N ILE A 462 -4.31 20.18 -8.51
CA ILE A 462 -4.80 19.35 -9.61
C ILE A 462 -4.65 20.12 -10.91
N ASP A 463 -3.86 19.57 -11.83
CA ASP A 463 -3.70 20.06 -13.18
C ASP A 463 -4.62 19.24 -14.10
N LEU A 464 -5.70 19.87 -14.58
CA LEU A 464 -6.71 19.26 -15.44
C LEU A 464 -6.35 19.45 -16.91
N SER A 465 -6.35 18.35 -17.66
CA SER A 465 -6.18 18.38 -19.11
C SER A 465 -7.50 18.61 -19.83
N GLU A 466 -8.61 18.08 -19.29
CA GLU A 466 -9.94 18.21 -19.86
C GLU A 466 -11.00 18.29 -18.76
N GLY A 467 -12.10 18.97 -19.07
CA GLY A 467 -13.31 19.02 -18.28
C GLY A 467 -14.38 19.86 -18.96
N LYS A 468 -15.64 19.65 -18.59
CA LYS A 468 -16.75 20.47 -19.10
C LYS A 468 -17.80 20.74 -18.04
N ILE A 469 -18.47 21.88 -18.19
CA ILE A 469 -19.71 22.22 -17.49
C ILE A 469 -20.74 22.44 -18.59
N ASP A 470 -21.71 21.55 -18.71
CA ASP A 470 -22.62 21.47 -19.86
C ASP A 470 -21.86 21.51 -21.20
N ALA A 471 -22.07 22.56 -22.02
CA ALA A 471 -21.38 22.74 -23.30
C ALA A 471 -20.14 23.64 -23.22
N VAL A 472 -19.77 24.14 -22.04
CA VAL A 472 -18.55 24.93 -21.83
C VAL A 472 -17.40 23.98 -21.55
N ARG A 473 -16.42 23.96 -22.45
CA ARG A 473 -15.17 23.21 -22.25
C ARG A 473 -14.17 24.07 -21.53
N ALA A 474 -13.41 23.46 -20.63
CA ALA A 474 -12.27 24.08 -19.99
C ALA A 474 -11.01 23.26 -20.26
N ASP A 475 -9.91 23.96 -20.52
CA ASP A 475 -8.58 23.38 -20.69
C ASP A 475 -7.54 24.22 -19.94
N ASN A 476 -6.35 23.62 -19.75
CA ASN A 476 -5.27 24.22 -18.97
C ASN A 476 -5.74 24.74 -17.60
N VAL A 477 -6.60 23.96 -16.93
CA VAL A 477 -7.20 24.34 -15.65
C VAL A 477 -6.34 23.79 -14.53
N GLN A 478 -5.94 24.65 -13.60
CA GLN A 478 -5.36 24.29 -12.33
C GLN A 478 -6.36 24.57 -11.22
N VAL A 479 -6.56 23.56 -10.37
CA VAL A 479 -7.36 23.65 -9.15
C VAL A 479 -6.41 23.52 -7.96
N VAL A 480 -6.47 24.47 -7.05
CA VAL A 480 -5.72 24.46 -5.79
C VAL A 480 -6.72 24.47 -4.65
N ILE A 481 -6.64 23.48 -3.78
CA ILE A 481 -7.35 23.43 -2.50
C ILE A 481 -6.29 23.63 -1.43
N ASP A 482 -6.33 24.77 -0.74
CA ASP A 482 -5.37 25.14 0.29
C ASP A 482 -6.00 25.06 1.68
N SER A 483 -5.16 24.91 2.70
CA SER A 483 -5.54 24.74 4.11
C SER A 483 -6.49 23.56 4.30
N PHE A 484 -6.03 22.36 3.90
CA PHE A 484 -6.84 21.14 3.86
C PHE A 484 -7.51 20.81 5.20
N ASP A 485 -6.87 21.16 6.31
CA ASP A 485 -7.28 20.96 7.71
C ASP A 485 -8.24 22.04 8.25
N ALA A 486 -8.45 23.14 7.53
CA ALA A 486 -9.42 24.16 7.93
C ALA A 486 -10.85 23.64 7.83
N GLU A 487 -11.75 24.17 8.67
CA GLU A 487 -13.19 23.84 8.64
C GLU A 487 -13.79 24.04 7.24
N PHE A 488 -13.39 25.13 6.56
CA PHE A 488 -13.76 25.43 5.17
C PHE A 488 -12.51 25.78 4.36
N PRO A 489 -11.91 24.81 3.64
CA PRO A 489 -10.72 25.04 2.84
C PRO A 489 -11.00 26.02 1.68
N ALA A 490 -9.95 26.70 1.22
CA ALA A 490 -10.04 27.64 0.10
C ALA A 490 -9.81 26.94 -1.23
N LEU A 491 -10.75 27.07 -2.17
CA LEU A 491 -10.62 26.61 -3.55
C LEU A 491 -10.21 27.78 -4.45
N VAL A 492 -9.16 27.57 -5.23
CA VAL A 492 -8.75 28.47 -6.30
C VAL A 492 -8.74 27.71 -7.61
N VAL A 493 -9.46 28.21 -8.61
CA VAL A 493 -9.51 27.64 -9.96
C VAL A 493 -8.97 28.66 -10.94
N THR A 494 -7.93 28.31 -11.69
CA THR A 494 -7.39 29.13 -12.76
C THR A 494 -7.36 28.35 -14.05
N GLY A 495 -7.80 28.91 -15.16
CA GLY A 495 -7.71 28.21 -16.44
C GLY A 495 -8.35 28.96 -17.59
N HIS A 496 -8.60 28.23 -18.67
CA HIS A 496 -9.18 28.75 -19.88
C HIS A 496 -10.50 28.01 -20.19
N ALA A 497 -11.50 28.75 -20.66
CA ALA A 497 -12.82 28.23 -20.96
C ALA A 497 -13.34 28.75 -22.31
N VAL A 498 -13.90 27.84 -23.09
CA VAL A 498 -14.50 28.11 -24.40
C VAL A 498 -15.87 27.48 -24.48
N GLY A 499 -16.86 28.24 -24.96
CA GLY A 499 -18.19 27.70 -25.16
C GLY A 499 -19.20 28.69 -25.72
N PRO A 500 -20.48 28.28 -25.81
CA PRO A 500 -21.56 29.17 -26.19
C PRO A 500 -21.80 30.22 -25.10
N PHE A 501 -21.90 31.50 -25.48
CA PHE A 501 -22.10 32.60 -24.52
C PHE A 501 -23.39 32.43 -23.70
N ARG A 502 -24.44 31.87 -24.32
CA ARG A 502 -25.70 31.53 -23.66
C ARG A 502 -25.52 30.61 -22.45
N GLU A 503 -24.66 29.60 -22.55
CA GLU A 503 -24.47 28.62 -21.46
C GLU A 503 -23.78 29.28 -20.27
N ILE A 504 -22.79 30.13 -20.52
CA ILE A 504 -22.15 30.94 -19.47
C ILE A 504 -23.18 31.86 -18.80
N MET A 505 -23.99 32.57 -19.58
CA MET A 505 -25.02 33.45 -19.02
C MET A 505 -26.11 32.69 -18.26
N THR A 506 -26.40 31.44 -18.66
CA THR A 506 -27.33 30.56 -17.93
C THR A 506 -26.76 30.20 -16.56
N ALA A 507 -25.47 29.85 -16.48
CA ALA A 507 -24.80 29.60 -15.21
C ALA A 507 -24.74 30.87 -14.33
N MET A 508 -24.52 32.04 -14.94
CA MET A 508 -24.52 33.34 -14.25
C MET A 508 -25.91 33.85 -13.84
N ASN A 509 -27.00 33.32 -14.41
CA ASN A 509 -28.37 33.68 -14.01
C ASN A 509 -28.94 32.82 -12.89
N HIS A 510 -28.09 32.08 -12.19
CA HIS A 510 -28.49 31.39 -10.97
C HIS A 510 -29.11 32.39 -9.97
N PRO A 511 -30.19 32.07 -9.22
CA PRO A 511 -30.85 32.98 -8.27
C PRO A 511 -29.96 33.70 -7.24
N ARG A 512 -28.74 33.21 -7.03
CA ARG A 512 -27.73 33.87 -6.17
C ARG A 512 -27.02 35.04 -6.85
N PHE A 513 -26.91 35.02 -8.17
CA PHE A 513 -26.15 35.97 -8.97
C PHE A 513 -27.06 36.88 -9.80
N GLY A 514 -28.09 36.30 -10.45
CA GLY A 514 -29.14 37.04 -11.16
C GLY A 514 -28.65 37.98 -12.27
N TYR A 515 -27.46 37.75 -12.83
CA TYR A 515 -26.83 38.72 -13.74
C TYR A 515 -27.55 38.85 -15.07
N ALA A 516 -28.12 37.78 -15.64
CA ALA A 516 -28.84 37.90 -16.91
C ALA A 516 -30.14 38.70 -16.71
N ASP A 517 -30.85 38.46 -15.61
CA ASP A 517 -32.05 39.22 -15.24
C ASP A 517 -31.71 40.70 -14.97
N TYR A 518 -30.60 40.96 -14.27
CA TYR A 518 -30.10 42.32 -14.02
C TYR A 518 -29.82 43.07 -15.32
N LEU A 519 -29.21 42.39 -16.31
CA LEU A 519 -28.94 42.96 -17.63
C LEU A 519 -30.18 43.00 -18.53
N GLY A 520 -31.30 42.37 -18.15
CA GLY A 520 -32.49 42.25 -19.00
C GLY A 520 -32.31 41.30 -20.18
N LEU A 521 -31.38 40.35 -20.09
CA LEU A 521 -31.09 39.36 -21.12
C LEU A 521 -32.12 38.23 -21.11
N LYS A 522 -32.76 37.98 -22.25
CA LYS A 522 -33.57 36.79 -22.48
C LYS A 522 -32.70 35.65 -23.00
N LEU A 523 -32.36 34.70 -22.12
CA LEU A 523 -31.38 33.64 -22.41
C LEU A 523 -31.70 32.79 -23.65
N ASP A 524 -32.97 32.64 -24.02
CA ASP A 524 -33.40 31.92 -25.22
C ASP A 524 -33.11 32.69 -26.53
N GLU A 525 -32.97 34.01 -26.45
CA GLU A 525 -32.67 34.90 -27.57
C GLU A 525 -31.16 35.24 -27.66
N VAL A 526 -30.34 34.77 -26.72
CA VAL A 526 -28.88 35.00 -26.69
C VAL A 526 -28.12 33.99 -27.56
N LYS A 527 -27.20 34.49 -28.38
CA LYS A 527 -26.27 33.71 -29.21
C LYS A 527 -24.84 34.24 -29.09
N GLY A 528 -23.91 33.52 -29.71
CA GLY A 528 -22.49 33.84 -29.78
C GLY A 528 -21.61 32.86 -29.01
N SER A 529 -20.31 33.09 -29.08
CA SER A 529 -19.29 32.30 -28.38
C SER A 529 -18.42 33.17 -27.50
N VAL A 530 -17.79 32.53 -26.53
CA VAL A 530 -16.84 33.16 -25.61
C VAL A 530 -15.59 32.29 -25.49
N ASP A 531 -14.46 32.97 -25.45
CA ASP A 531 -13.12 32.44 -25.18
C ASP A 531 -12.54 33.29 -24.03
N ALA A 532 -12.29 32.68 -22.87
CA ALA A 532 -11.96 33.43 -21.66
C ALA A 532 -10.92 32.73 -20.78
N ASN A 533 -10.00 33.52 -20.24
CA ASN A 533 -9.18 33.14 -19.10
C ASN A 533 -9.91 33.53 -17.81
N MET A 534 -9.89 32.64 -16.83
CA MET A 534 -10.64 32.79 -15.60
C MET A 534 -9.79 32.46 -14.37
N ARG A 535 -10.00 33.22 -13.30
CA ARG A 535 -9.58 32.90 -11.94
C ARG A 535 -10.79 33.03 -11.03
N PHE A 536 -11.11 31.98 -10.30
CA PHE A 536 -12.11 31.97 -9.24
C PHE A 536 -11.44 31.61 -7.93
N ALA A 537 -11.81 32.26 -6.84
CA ALA A 537 -11.44 31.86 -5.49
C ALA A 537 -12.66 31.91 -4.56
N LEU A 538 -12.88 30.84 -3.80
CA LEU A 538 -14.02 30.72 -2.88
C LEU A 538 -13.74 29.72 -1.73
N PRO A 539 -14.30 29.95 -0.53
CA PRO A 539 -14.29 28.95 0.53
C PRO A 539 -15.29 27.82 0.26
N LEU A 540 -14.89 26.57 0.52
CA LEU A 540 -15.69 25.36 0.33
C LEU A 540 -16.70 25.14 1.47
N LYS A 541 -17.59 26.11 1.69
CA LYS A 541 -18.63 26.07 2.73
C LYS A 541 -20.03 25.80 2.16
N PRO A 542 -20.96 25.21 2.93
CA PRO A 542 -22.31 24.89 2.46
C PRO A 542 -23.11 26.09 1.96
N SER A 543 -22.98 27.24 2.64
CA SER A 543 -23.65 28.49 2.29
C SER A 543 -22.61 29.56 1.97
N LEU A 544 -22.43 29.83 0.67
CA LEU A 544 -21.47 30.80 0.13
C LEU A 544 -22.18 32.09 -0.31
N PRO A 545 -22.00 33.22 0.41
CA PRO A 545 -22.43 34.54 -0.04
C PRO A 545 -21.70 34.95 -1.32
N ALA A 546 -22.37 35.71 -2.20
CA ALA A 546 -21.78 36.17 -3.46
C ALA A 546 -20.54 37.06 -3.22
N GLU A 547 -20.52 37.82 -2.13
CA GLU A 547 -19.43 38.72 -1.73
C GLU A 547 -18.11 37.99 -1.38
N GLU A 548 -18.18 36.68 -1.09
CA GLU A 548 -17.01 35.86 -0.78
C GLU A 548 -16.48 35.09 -2.00
N VAL A 549 -17.08 35.29 -3.17
CA VAL A 549 -16.61 34.73 -4.43
C VAL A 549 -15.75 35.77 -5.12
N GLU A 550 -14.45 35.54 -5.14
CA GLU A 550 -13.54 36.32 -5.96
C GLU A 550 -13.53 35.76 -7.37
N ALA A 551 -13.82 36.60 -8.35
CA ALA A 551 -13.73 36.27 -9.77
C ALA A 551 -12.86 37.31 -10.49
N ASP A 552 -11.97 36.85 -11.36
CA ASP A 552 -11.29 37.66 -12.36
C ASP A 552 -11.36 36.91 -13.69
N ILE A 553 -12.16 37.43 -14.61
CA ILE A 553 -12.42 36.82 -15.92
C ILE A 553 -12.03 37.83 -16.99
N ARG A 554 -11.25 37.38 -17.97
CA ARG A 554 -10.87 38.17 -19.16
C ARG A 554 -11.13 37.33 -20.39
N GLY A 555 -12.00 37.81 -21.27
CA GLY A 555 -12.39 37.04 -22.45
C GLY A 555 -12.79 37.87 -23.65
N GLN A 556 -12.89 37.18 -24.77
CA GLN A 556 -13.38 37.68 -26.04
C GLN A 556 -14.75 37.04 -26.32
N LEU A 557 -15.72 37.90 -26.58
CA LEU A 557 -17.04 37.57 -27.10
C LEU A 557 -17.00 37.73 -28.62
N THR A 558 -17.63 36.79 -29.33
CA THR A 558 -17.69 36.79 -30.80
C THR A 558 -19.08 36.42 -31.28
N ASP A 559 -19.55 37.13 -32.31
CA ASP A 559 -20.85 36.92 -32.94
C ASP A 559 -22.00 36.90 -31.91
N VAL A 560 -21.91 37.77 -30.90
CA VAL A 560 -22.95 37.85 -29.88
C VAL A 560 -24.17 38.56 -30.44
N ALA A 561 -25.33 37.95 -30.24
CA ALA A 561 -26.62 38.53 -30.61
C ALA A 561 -27.62 38.35 -29.47
N THR A 562 -28.44 39.37 -29.25
CA THR A 562 -29.51 39.38 -28.23
C THR A 562 -30.64 40.33 -28.66
N ASN A 563 -31.84 40.10 -28.16
CA ASN A 563 -33.01 40.88 -28.54
C ASN A 563 -33.94 41.15 -27.34
N PRO A 564 -34.31 42.42 -27.09
CA PRO A 564 -33.55 43.67 -27.17
C PRO A 564 -32.84 43.99 -25.83
N LEU A 565 -31.70 44.70 -25.87
CA LEU A 565 -30.91 45.06 -24.67
C LEU A 565 -30.68 46.56 -24.55
N PHE A 566 -30.07 47.16 -25.57
CA PHE A 566 -29.62 48.55 -25.55
C PHE A 566 -30.68 49.50 -26.12
N ALA A 567 -31.23 50.42 -25.31
CA ALA A 567 -32.31 51.32 -25.71
C ALA A 567 -33.54 50.62 -26.35
N GLY A 568 -33.75 49.34 -26.00
CA GLY A 568 -34.79 48.51 -26.62
C GLY A 568 -34.48 48.02 -28.03
N LEU A 569 -33.22 48.13 -28.50
CA LEU A 569 -32.77 47.66 -29.80
C LEU A 569 -32.15 46.26 -29.73
N PRO A 570 -32.32 45.43 -30.77
CA PRO A 570 -31.60 44.18 -30.90
C PRO A 570 -30.11 44.43 -31.14
N ILE A 571 -29.27 43.59 -30.57
CA ILE A 571 -27.82 43.58 -30.79
C ILE A 571 -27.47 42.39 -31.68
N ARG A 572 -26.62 42.61 -32.68
CA ARG A 572 -26.06 41.60 -33.58
C ARG A 572 -24.56 41.82 -33.79
N ASP A 573 -23.90 40.79 -34.31
CA ASP A 573 -22.51 40.80 -34.76
C ASP A 573 -21.57 41.46 -33.73
N ALA A 574 -21.82 41.21 -32.45
CA ALA A 574 -21.09 41.84 -31.37
C ALA A 574 -19.81 41.08 -31.06
N ASP A 575 -18.68 41.76 -31.28
CA ASP A 575 -17.34 41.30 -30.98
C ASP A 575 -16.75 42.20 -29.88
N LEU A 576 -16.72 41.68 -28.65
CA LEU A 576 -16.39 42.46 -27.45
C LEU A 576 -15.30 41.79 -26.63
N SER A 577 -14.28 42.54 -26.25
CA SER A 577 -13.40 42.16 -25.14
C SER A 577 -14.09 42.51 -23.83
N ALA A 578 -14.12 41.58 -22.88
CA ALA A 578 -14.78 41.75 -21.59
C ALA A 578 -13.83 41.41 -20.44
N VAL A 579 -13.89 42.23 -19.38
CA VAL A 579 -13.22 41.99 -18.10
C VAL A 579 -14.28 42.03 -17.00
N VAL A 580 -14.33 41.00 -16.16
CA VAL A 580 -15.21 40.92 -15.00
C VAL A 580 -14.35 40.73 -13.77
N ASN A 581 -14.53 41.58 -12.76
CA ASN A 581 -13.84 41.47 -11.48
C ASN A 581 -14.76 41.93 -10.33
N GLY A 582 -14.21 42.00 -9.10
CA GLY A 582 -14.94 42.48 -7.93
C GLY A 582 -15.45 43.93 -8.02
N ASP A 583 -14.85 44.76 -8.88
CA ASP A 583 -15.28 46.15 -9.08
C ASP A 583 -16.51 46.24 -10.01
N GLY A 584 -16.59 45.34 -10.99
CA GLY A 584 -17.60 45.43 -12.03
C GLY A 584 -17.30 44.67 -13.32
N VAL A 585 -17.97 45.10 -14.39
CA VAL A 585 -17.77 44.62 -15.76
C VAL A 585 -17.29 45.76 -16.64
N VAL A 586 -16.30 45.49 -17.48
CA VAL A 586 -15.87 46.38 -18.56
C VAL A 586 -15.94 45.62 -19.87
N ALA A 587 -16.71 46.12 -20.85
CA ALA A 587 -16.77 45.54 -22.18
C ALA A 587 -16.47 46.57 -23.27
N ARG A 588 -15.64 46.19 -24.24
CA ARG A 588 -15.17 47.08 -25.32
C ARG A 588 -15.12 46.35 -26.64
N GLY A 589 -15.64 46.98 -27.67
CA GLY A 589 -15.56 46.45 -29.02
C GLY A 589 -16.63 47.02 -29.93
N THR A 590 -17.02 46.25 -30.94
CA THR A 590 -17.96 46.66 -31.98
C THR A 590 -19.20 45.80 -31.97
N LEU A 591 -20.33 46.39 -32.33
CA LEU A 591 -21.61 45.69 -32.46
C LEU A 591 -22.51 46.39 -33.46
N GLU A 592 -23.57 45.71 -33.89
CA GLU A 592 -24.71 46.31 -34.57
C GLU A 592 -25.88 46.44 -33.59
N ALA A 593 -26.36 47.66 -33.35
CA ALA A 593 -27.57 47.93 -32.57
C ALA A 593 -28.69 48.43 -33.48
N GLY A 594 -29.72 47.61 -33.70
CA GLY A 594 -30.86 47.98 -34.56
C GLY A 594 -30.48 48.36 -36.00
N GLY A 595 -29.46 47.70 -36.57
CA GLY A 595 -28.91 48.03 -37.89
C GLY A 595 -27.77 49.05 -37.87
N ILE A 596 -27.46 49.66 -36.72
CA ILE A 596 -26.46 50.72 -36.59
C ILE A 596 -25.13 50.13 -36.13
N PRO A 597 -24.04 50.22 -36.92
CA PRO A 597 -22.72 49.79 -36.49
C PRO A 597 -22.15 50.79 -35.48
N LEU A 598 -21.84 50.30 -34.27
CA LEU A 598 -21.35 51.07 -33.14
C LEU A 598 -20.04 50.47 -32.60
N SER A 599 -19.13 51.33 -32.18
CA SER A 599 -18.05 51.01 -31.23
C SER A 599 -18.49 51.42 -29.84
N ILE A 600 -18.28 50.58 -28.84
CA ILE A 600 -18.71 50.82 -27.46
C ILE A 600 -17.58 50.66 -26.44
N ASN A 601 -17.69 51.39 -25.35
CA ASN A 601 -16.96 51.19 -24.10
C ASN A 601 -17.96 51.22 -22.95
N TRP A 602 -18.31 50.04 -22.46
CA TRP A 602 -19.30 49.85 -21.40
C TRP A 602 -18.61 49.52 -20.08
N HIS A 603 -19.04 50.18 -19.02
CA HIS A 603 -18.60 49.98 -17.65
C HIS A 603 -19.83 49.81 -16.76
N GLN A 604 -19.88 48.70 -16.02
CA GLN A 604 -20.89 48.40 -15.02
C GLN A 604 -20.21 48.29 -13.67
N TYR A 605 -20.67 49.03 -12.66
CA TYR A 605 -20.16 48.96 -11.30
C TYR A 605 -21.05 48.01 -10.47
N PHE A 606 -20.43 47.18 -9.62
CA PHE A 606 -21.15 46.29 -8.70
C PHE A 606 -21.36 46.90 -7.32
N ASP A 607 -20.55 47.90 -6.96
CA ASP A 607 -20.71 48.65 -5.71
C ASP A 607 -22.03 49.45 -5.75
N LYS A 608 -22.95 49.09 -4.85
CA LYS A 608 -24.26 49.76 -4.70
C LYS A 608 -24.13 51.16 -4.10
N ASP A 609 -23.02 51.44 -3.43
CA ASP A 609 -22.73 52.74 -2.84
C ASP A 609 -22.02 53.68 -3.85
N ALA A 610 -21.60 53.16 -5.00
CA ALA A 610 -21.07 53.99 -6.08
C ALA A 610 -22.13 54.99 -6.58
N GLU A 611 -21.71 56.20 -6.94
CA GLU A 611 -22.62 57.20 -7.49
C GLU A 611 -23.17 56.75 -8.86
N VAL A 612 -22.28 56.22 -9.70
CA VAL A 612 -22.58 55.72 -11.04
C VAL A 612 -22.80 54.21 -11.00
N ALA A 613 -23.95 53.77 -11.49
CA ALA A 613 -24.25 52.35 -11.67
C ALA A 613 -23.62 51.85 -12.99
N THR A 614 -23.87 52.59 -14.06
CA THR A 614 -23.49 52.20 -15.43
C THR A 614 -22.99 53.41 -16.20
N ALA A 615 -21.91 53.24 -16.96
CA ALA A 615 -21.43 54.21 -17.92
C ALA A 615 -21.19 53.53 -19.27
N LEU A 616 -21.70 54.12 -20.33
CA LEU A 616 -21.50 53.66 -21.70
C LEU A 616 -21.08 54.81 -22.58
N ASP A 617 -19.90 54.70 -23.17
CA ASP A 617 -19.50 55.53 -24.29
C ASP A 617 -19.77 54.77 -25.60
N PHE A 618 -20.32 55.42 -26.61
CA PHE A 618 -20.59 54.83 -27.91
C PHE A 618 -20.25 55.79 -29.07
N GLN A 619 -19.80 55.22 -30.17
CA GLN A 619 -19.47 55.97 -31.39
C GLN A 619 -19.96 55.22 -32.62
N GLY A 620 -20.54 55.93 -33.59
CA GLY A 620 -20.97 55.32 -34.85
C GLY A 620 -21.37 56.32 -35.92
N ASN A 621 -21.76 55.80 -37.08
CA ASN A 621 -22.30 56.60 -38.18
C ASN A 621 -23.74 56.19 -38.45
N MET A 622 -24.64 57.16 -38.52
CA MET A 622 -26.06 56.95 -38.77
C MET A 622 -26.44 57.48 -40.14
N SER A 623 -27.18 56.67 -40.91
CA SER A 623 -27.82 57.08 -42.16
C SER A 623 -29.24 57.57 -41.89
N ASP A 624 -29.89 58.12 -42.92
CA ASP A 624 -31.31 58.49 -42.85
C ASP A 624 -32.20 57.29 -42.50
N GLU A 625 -31.84 56.08 -42.96
CA GLU A 625 -32.55 54.84 -42.64
C GLU A 625 -32.39 54.46 -41.17
N HIS A 626 -31.17 54.60 -40.62
CA HIS A 626 -30.90 54.36 -39.19
C HIS A 626 -31.70 55.32 -38.30
N LEU A 627 -31.70 56.62 -38.62
CA LEU A 627 -32.45 57.62 -37.87
C LEU A 627 -33.97 57.37 -37.93
N ALA A 628 -34.48 57.00 -39.11
CA ALA A 628 -35.87 56.63 -39.29
C ALA A 628 -36.25 55.37 -38.48
N ALA A 629 -35.36 54.37 -38.39
CA ALA A 629 -35.55 53.18 -37.56
C ALA A 629 -35.62 53.50 -36.06
N LEU A 630 -34.90 54.53 -35.61
CA LEU A 630 -35.01 55.09 -34.25
C LEU A 630 -36.24 55.99 -34.03
N GLY A 631 -37.10 56.14 -35.04
CA GLY A 631 -38.27 57.03 -34.99
C GLY A 631 -37.94 58.52 -35.16
N ILE A 632 -36.69 58.87 -35.45
CA ILE A 632 -36.23 60.24 -35.65
C ILE A 632 -36.40 60.61 -37.12
N LYS A 633 -37.49 61.31 -37.44
CA LYS A 633 -37.79 61.75 -38.81
C LYS A 633 -37.09 63.08 -39.10
N THR A 634 -35.93 63.01 -39.73
CA THR A 634 -35.14 64.19 -40.12
C THR A 634 -35.43 64.67 -41.55
N ALA A 635 -35.84 63.77 -42.44
CA ALA A 635 -36.16 64.11 -43.83
C ALA A 635 -37.46 64.94 -43.97
N PRO A 636 -37.53 65.89 -44.92
CA PRO A 636 -36.49 66.25 -45.90
C PRO A 636 -35.45 67.26 -45.35
N TYR A 637 -35.49 67.59 -44.05
CA TYR A 637 -34.74 68.71 -43.51
C TYR A 637 -33.28 68.43 -43.24
N LEU A 638 -32.93 67.20 -42.85
CA LEU A 638 -31.56 66.79 -42.63
C LEU A 638 -31.38 65.39 -43.19
N THR A 639 -30.52 65.26 -44.21
CA THR A 639 -30.29 64.01 -44.94
C THR A 639 -28.79 63.74 -45.12
N GLY A 640 -28.36 62.50 -45.02
CA GLY A 640 -26.96 62.09 -45.23
C GLY A 640 -26.41 61.25 -44.08
N ILE A 641 -25.08 61.18 -43.98
CA ILE A 641 -24.42 60.43 -42.91
C ILE A 641 -24.08 61.38 -41.77
N ILE A 642 -24.51 61.02 -40.56
CA ILE A 642 -24.22 61.75 -39.33
C ILE A 642 -23.30 60.90 -38.46
N GLY A 643 -22.15 61.45 -38.07
CA GLY A 643 -21.32 60.83 -37.04
C GLY A 643 -21.91 61.10 -35.67
N VAL A 644 -21.97 60.10 -34.80
CA VAL A 644 -22.49 60.25 -33.44
C VAL A 644 -21.44 59.76 -32.45
N ASP A 645 -21.15 60.59 -31.46
CA ASP A 645 -20.35 60.27 -30.28
C ASP A 645 -21.22 60.57 -29.05
N GLY A 646 -21.43 59.59 -28.18
CA GLY A 646 -22.31 59.77 -27.05
C GLY A 646 -21.91 58.99 -25.82
N ARG A 647 -22.43 59.46 -24.69
CA ARG A 647 -22.24 58.90 -23.36
C ARG A 647 -23.59 58.77 -22.67
N VAL A 648 -23.85 57.60 -22.11
CA VAL A 648 -24.99 57.31 -21.22
C VAL A 648 -24.43 57.02 -19.83
N VAL A 649 -24.99 57.65 -18.81
CA VAL A 649 -24.64 57.42 -17.40
C VAL A 649 -25.91 57.17 -16.61
N ASP A 650 -26.04 55.98 -16.05
CA ASP A 650 -27.09 55.63 -15.10
C ASP A 650 -26.53 55.72 -13.68
N TYR A 651 -27.24 56.42 -12.80
CA TYR A 651 -26.87 56.57 -11.40
C TYR A 651 -27.66 55.60 -10.52
N ASN A 652 -27.08 55.16 -9.39
CA ASN A 652 -27.75 54.26 -8.45
C ASN A 652 -29.05 54.84 -7.81
N GLY A 653 -29.32 56.14 -8.02
CA GLY A 653 -30.56 56.82 -7.63
C GLY A 653 -31.70 56.80 -8.67
N GLY A 654 -31.49 56.17 -9.84
CA GLY A 654 -32.51 56.00 -10.88
C GLY A 654 -32.61 57.11 -11.92
N ASN A 655 -31.73 58.12 -11.86
CA ASN A 655 -31.60 59.12 -12.91
C ASN A 655 -30.67 58.60 -14.03
N THR A 656 -30.96 59.00 -15.27
CA THR A 656 -30.13 58.68 -16.43
C THR A 656 -29.74 59.96 -17.16
N ASP A 657 -28.45 60.19 -17.34
CA ASP A 657 -27.91 61.27 -18.18
C ASP A 657 -27.44 60.72 -19.52
N ILE A 658 -27.91 61.34 -20.61
CA ILE A 658 -27.52 61.04 -21.98
C ILE A 658 -26.94 62.30 -22.61
N GLN A 659 -25.69 62.24 -23.04
CA GLN A 659 -25.04 63.29 -23.81
C GLN A 659 -24.62 62.73 -25.16
N ALA A 660 -24.99 63.38 -26.26
CA ALA A 660 -24.59 62.96 -27.59
C ALA A 660 -24.21 64.17 -28.46
N THR A 661 -23.09 64.05 -29.16
CA THR A 661 -22.63 64.99 -30.16
C THR A 661 -22.80 64.39 -31.55
N ALA A 662 -23.61 65.03 -32.39
CA ALA A 662 -23.78 64.66 -33.78
C ALA A 662 -22.90 65.56 -34.68
N THR A 663 -22.03 64.96 -35.47
CA THR A 663 -21.19 65.62 -36.48
C THR A 663 -21.89 65.57 -37.84
N LEU A 664 -22.12 66.75 -38.43
CA LEU A 664 -22.96 66.96 -39.61
C LEU A 664 -22.15 67.22 -40.89
N ASP A 665 -20.82 67.02 -40.87
CA ASP A 665 -19.90 67.35 -41.97
C ASP A 665 -20.29 66.71 -43.31
N LYS A 666 -20.99 65.57 -43.28
CA LYS A 666 -21.48 64.82 -44.45
C LYS A 666 -22.99 64.81 -44.58
N ALA A 667 -23.69 65.64 -43.80
CA ALA A 667 -25.14 65.78 -43.83
C ALA A 667 -25.53 67.10 -44.50
N GLN A 668 -26.62 67.08 -45.27
CA GLN A 668 -27.19 68.25 -45.92
C GLN A 668 -28.40 68.74 -45.13
N LEU A 669 -28.36 70.01 -44.72
CA LEU A 669 -29.52 70.72 -44.17
C LEU A 669 -30.32 71.33 -45.32
N ALA A 670 -31.62 71.05 -45.38
CA ALA A 670 -32.53 71.64 -46.36
C ALA A 670 -33.77 72.22 -45.66
N ILE A 671 -34.24 73.37 -46.12
CA ILE A 671 -35.52 73.97 -45.71
C ILE A 671 -36.30 74.23 -47.01
N PRO A 672 -37.07 73.23 -47.50
CA PRO A 672 -37.73 73.30 -48.80
C PRO A 672 -38.67 74.51 -48.94
N GLN A 673 -39.32 74.92 -47.84
CA GLN A 673 -40.21 76.08 -47.81
C GLN A 673 -39.49 77.41 -48.11
N LEU A 674 -38.17 77.45 -47.90
CA LEU A 674 -37.31 78.60 -48.14
C LEU A 674 -36.43 78.43 -49.39
N ASN A 675 -36.57 77.32 -50.13
CA ASN A 675 -35.65 76.93 -51.21
C ASN A 675 -34.16 76.99 -50.78
N PHE A 676 -33.90 76.63 -49.52
CA PHE A 676 -32.58 76.70 -48.90
C PHE A 676 -32.02 75.29 -48.75
N ALA A 677 -30.90 74.98 -49.41
CA ALA A 677 -30.23 73.68 -49.33
C ALA A 677 -28.72 73.87 -49.60
N PRO A 678 -27.95 74.40 -48.62
CA PRO A 678 -26.50 74.55 -48.77
C PRO A 678 -25.79 73.22 -49.04
N GLU A 679 -24.57 73.28 -49.57
CA GLU A 679 -23.68 72.12 -49.61
C GLU A 679 -23.30 71.69 -48.18
N PRO A 680 -23.03 70.39 -47.93
CA PRO A 680 -22.54 69.93 -46.64
C PRO A 680 -21.31 70.73 -46.18
N ALA A 681 -21.34 71.17 -44.93
CA ALA A 681 -20.28 71.97 -44.32
C ALA A 681 -20.06 71.49 -42.88
N PRO A 682 -18.89 71.77 -42.27
CA PRO A 682 -18.62 71.36 -40.90
C PRO A 682 -19.68 71.88 -39.93
N GLY A 683 -20.22 70.99 -39.11
CA GLY A 683 -21.29 71.33 -38.18
C GLY A 683 -21.42 70.31 -37.07
N SER A 684 -21.82 70.78 -35.88
CA SER A 684 -22.08 69.91 -34.74
C SER A 684 -23.39 70.27 -34.04
N LEU A 685 -24.06 69.24 -33.52
CA LEU A 685 -25.24 69.35 -32.69
C LEU A 685 -24.96 68.62 -31.38
N LEU A 686 -25.03 69.33 -30.24
CA LEU A 686 -24.96 68.73 -28.92
C LEU A 686 -26.37 68.53 -28.38
N VAL A 687 -26.66 67.30 -27.95
CA VAL A 687 -27.92 66.92 -27.30
C VAL A 687 -27.58 66.45 -25.89
N THR A 688 -28.30 66.98 -24.90
CA THR A 688 -28.22 66.54 -23.50
C THR A 688 -29.64 66.28 -23.01
N VAL A 689 -29.86 65.09 -22.47
CA VAL A 689 -31.13 64.64 -21.92
C VAL A 689 -30.85 64.04 -20.54
N SER A 690 -31.56 64.51 -19.52
CA SER A 690 -31.57 63.92 -18.18
C SER A 690 -32.98 63.41 -17.91
N ILE A 691 -33.11 62.12 -17.60
CA ILE A 691 -34.39 61.40 -17.42
C ILE A 691 -34.57 61.02 -15.95
#